data_AF-A0A9E3FDW9-F1
#
_entry.id   AF-A0A9E3FDW9-F1
#
_cell.length_a   1.000
_cell.length_b   1.000
_cell.length_c   1.000
_cell.angle_alpha   90.00
_cell.angle_beta   90.00
_cell.angle_gamma   90.00
#
_symmetry.space_group_name_H-M   'P 1'
#
loop_
_entity.id
_entity.type
_entity.pdbx_description
1 polymer ?
#
loop_
_entity_poly.entity_id
_entity_poly.type
_entity_poly.pdbx_seq_one_letter_code
_entity_poly.pdbx_strand_id
1 'polypeptide(L)'
;MNMRKLLPKPLALAAVLLALCAHAHAQAPARQADEAARVERLLGLAKLWGAAKYFHPSLAYREVDWDKALVEAIPKVNAARSPQEYQAALNQMLAALGDKSTRAELKTEAGAAAPPKQTGAPAGELVRTENGVLFIDAMRLAEAGARDNTALRVMFGKAIEAAATARALVIDARRGGPDTLEGFAAYIFADMLRQVLPPLLDSDVTLGHSRYRIHNGYATQGGGASFYYSAFAELAPQTLAGKGKTKIPIVFIINENSPPATEALGGLQYAGRAYVVQDGERAPEAGGGTFTMDLPGGVQARLRTSESVNPDGSIGFSADAVVPKGGGADAALAEAVRAAQEGRVSQVGKKSGAALTPLVGQQERPYAEMEFPAAEYRLLALFRYWNVINYFYPYKHLIQDTWATVLPRYIPKFEADKDAAEYQLTVRELVAEMHDSHGGVQNANASAERLGTYLPPFVVRYVEGQTVVTNVLDEGLPVKVGDVVLTVDGEPVAKRVEFLGRYTASSTPQALMRSVHANLLRGQKGTAVKLRLRGMDGAEREAEIPRSIGRAEQGKLFAATQRQTPVVQVLPSGYGYVDLARLQLGEVDKMFEMVKETPALIFDMRGYPNGTAWAIAPRLTEKAQPVAALFSRPLLEATSLSDSELAGSANYTFAQRLPERRGDAYRGKVVVLINEDAISQSEHTCMFFEAATDVTFVGTPTTGANGDVTFMVLPGNLAVSFTGHDVRHADGRQLQRVGIQPNVRVAPTIKGVAAGRDEVLEAAVKHLQGSLSKK
;
A
#
# COMPACT_ATOMS: atom_id res chain seq x y z
N MET A 1 43.65 70.66 -5.12
CA MET A 1 43.36 69.48 -5.98
C MET A 1 42.76 68.40 -5.10
N ASN A 2 41.43 68.25 -5.09
CA ASN A 2 40.73 67.10 -4.49
C ASN A 2 39.30 67.04 -5.06
N MET A 3 39.12 66.28 -6.14
CA MET A 3 37.83 66.04 -6.77
C MET A 3 37.11 64.89 -6.06
N ARG A 4 36.08 65.18 -5.27
CA ARG A 4 35.02 64.20 -4.96
C ARG A 4 33.90 64.35 -6.00
N LYS A 5 33.93 63.50 -7.03
CA LYS A 5 32.80 63.34 -7.97
C LYS A 5 31.64 62.67 -7.23
N LEU A 6 30.54 63.40 -6.99
CA LEU A 6 29.25 62.79 -6.67
C LEU A 6 28.71 62.12 -7.95
N LEU A 7 28.41 60.81 -7.89
CA LEU A 7 27.62 60.16 -8.92
C LEU A 7 26.20 60.76 -8.95
N PRO A 8 25.60 60.99 -10.13
CA PRO A 8 24.24 61.49 -10.23
C PRO A 8 23.24 60.44 -9.69
N LYS A 9 22.25 60.89 -8.90
CA LYS A 9 21.24 60.07 -8.20
C LYS A 9 20.61 58.89 -8.98
N PRO A 10 20.32 58.96 -10.30
CA PRO A 10 19.80 57.80 -11.05
C PRO A 10 20.81 56.65 -11.21
N LEU A 11 22.12 56.93 -11.25
CA LEU A 11 23.17 55.90 -11.32
C LEU A 11 23.36 55.17 -9.98
N ALA A 12 23.14 55.85 -8.86
CA ALA A 12 23.17 55.23 -7.53
C ALA A 12 21.97 54.29 -7.32
N LEU A 13 20.77 54.67 -7.79
CA LEU A 13 19.58 53.82 -7.71
C LEU A 13 19.69 52.59 -8.62
N ALA A 14 20.21 52.76 -9.85
CA ALA A 14 20.50 51.66 -10.75
C ALA A 14 21.57 50.70 -10.18
N ALA A 15 22.62 51.24 -9.54
CA ALA A 15 23.65 50.42 -8.88
C ALA A 15 23.10 49.65 -7.66
N VAL A 16 22.18 50.24 -6.88
CA VAL A 16 21.50 49.56 -5.76
C VAL A 16 20.56 48.47 -6.27
N LEU A 17 19.79 48.73 -7.34
CA LEU A 17 18.93 47.72 -7.97
C LEU A 17 19.76 46.58 -8.59
N LEU A 18 20.87 46.88 -9.26
CA LEU A 18 21.81 45.87 -9.78
C LEU A 18 22.46 45.08 -8.64
N ALA A 19 22.82 45.72 -7.53
CA ALA A 19 23.38 45.04 -6.36
C ALA A 19 22.35 44.15 -5.65
N LEU A 20 21.08 44.59 -5.54
CA LEU A 20 19.97 43.80 -5.01
C LEU A 20 19.62 42.62 -5.93
N CYS A 21 19.60 42.83 -7.24
CA CYS A 21 19.41 41.76 -8.23
C CYS A 21 20.57 40.77 -8.21
N ALA A 22 21.82 41.22 -8.10
CA ALA A 22 22.99 40.37 -7.98
C ALA A 22 23.03 39.58 -6.65
N HIS A 23 22.62 40.21 -5.53
CA HIS A 23 22.45 39.51 -4.24
C HIS A 23 21.31 38.47 -4.31
N ALA A 24 20.18 38.80 -4.94
CA ALA A 24 19.09 37.86 -5.13
C ALA A 24 19.48 36.68 -6.03
N HIS A 25 20.25 36.93 -7.09
CA HIS A 25 20.79 35.88 -7.97
C HIS A 25 21.83 35.00 -7.27
N ALA A 26 22.70 35.56 -6.43
CA ALA A 26 23.71 34.81 -5.67
C ALA A 26 23.11 33.97 -4.52
N GLN A 27 21.97 34.38 -3.96
CA GLN A 27 21.27 33.65 -2.91
C GLN A 27 20.30 32.57 -3.43
N ALA A 28 19.91 32.63 -4.71
CA ALA A 28 18.99 31.66 -5.30
C ALA A 28 19.47 30.19 -5.21
N PRO A 29 20.75 29.85 -5.48
CA PRO A 29 21.23 28.47 -5.37
C PRO A 29 21.23 27.94 -3.93
N ALA A 30 21.61 28.79 -2.97
CA ALA A 30 21.62 28.42 -1.56
C ALA A 30 20.20 28.17 -1.02
N ARG A 31 19.24 29.06 -1.35
CA ARG A 31 17.82 28.87 -0.99
C ARG A 31 17.23 27.61 -1.62
N GLN A 32 17.61 27.28 -2.85
CA GLN A 32 17.16 26.07 -3.53
C GLN A 32 17.73 24.80 -2.87
N ALA A 33 19.00 24.82 -2.44
CA ALA A 33 19.62 23.72 -1.71
C ALA A 33 18.98 23.53 -0.32
N ASP A 34 18.70 24.61 0.40
CA ASP A 34 18.02 24.58 1.70
C ASP A 34 16.61 23.98 1.59
N GLU A 35 15.88 24.38 0.55
CA GLU A 35 14.54 23.87 0.26
C GLU A 35 14.57 22.38 -0.12
N ALA A 36 15.52 21.96 -0.97
CA ALA A 36 15.70 20.56 -1.32
C ALA A 36 15.98 19.70 -0.08
N ALA A 37 16.88 20.16 0.80
CA ALA A 37 17.19 19.45 2.05
C ALA A 37 15.99 19.40 3.01
N ARG A 38 15.16 20.46 3.06
CA ARG A 38 13.90 20.48 3.83
C ARG A 38 12.92 19.43 3.32
N VAL A 39 12.71 19.40 2.00
CA VAL A 39 11.84 18.42 1.35
C VAL A 39 12.35 17.00 1.59
N GLU A 40 13.66 16.75 1.47
CA GLU A 40 14.24 15.43 1.79
C GLU A 40 13.93 14.99 3.22
N ARG A 41 14.09 15.87 4.22
CA ARG A 41 13.73 15.54 5.62
C ARG A 41 12.24 15.20 5.76
N LEU A 42 11.34 15.89 5.05
CA LEU A 42 9.91 15.55 5.02
C LEU A 42 9.64 14.20 4.34
N LEU A 43 10.39 13.82 3.29
CA LEU A 43 10.32 12.49 2.69
C LEU A 43 10.67 11.41 3.73
N GLY A 44 11.75 11.62 4.48
CA GLY A 44 12.17 10.70 5.54
C GLY A 44 11.12 10.57 6.64
N LEU A 45 10.52 11.69 7.07
CA LEU A 45 9.40 11.70 8.00
C LEU A 45 8.19 10.91 7.47
N ALA A 46 7.80 11.12 6.20
CA ALA A 46 6.68 10.45 5.57
C ALA A 46 6.86 8.92 5.51
N LYS A 47 8.08 8.47 5.16
CA LYS A 47 8.44 7.05 5.12
C LYS A 47 8.44 6.42 6.51
N LEU A 48 9.07 7.07 7.49
CA LEU A 48 9.11 6.58 8.88
C LEU A 48 7.70 6.46 9.47
N TRP A 49 6.88 7.50 9.29
CA TRP A 49 5.51 7.51 9.78
C TRP A 49 4.68 6.37 9.16
N GLY A 50 4.81 6.14 7.85
CA GLY A 50 4.11 5.08 7.15
C GLY A 50 4.55 3.68 7.57
N ALA A 51 5.86 3.46 7.69
CA ALA A 51 6.41 2.19 8.17
C ALA A 51 5.89 1.87 9.57
N ALA A 52 5.90 2.84 10.49
CA ALA A 52 5.31 2.64 11.81
C ALA A 52 3.81 2.36 11.73
N LYS A 53 3.04 3.19 11.00
CA LYS A 53 1.57 3.07 10.88
C LYS A 53 1.11 1.67 10.48
N TYR A 54 1.78 1.06 9.50
CA TYR A 54 1.38 -0.23 8.98
C TYR A 54 2.06 -1.40 9.71
N PHE A 55 3.29 -1.26 10.19
CA PHE A 55 4.05 -2.44 10.66
C PHE A 55 4.36 -2.46 12.15
N HIS A 56 4.25 -1.33 12.86
CA HIS A 56 4.46 -1.32 14.30
C HIS A 56 3.29 -2.01 15.03
N PRO A 57 3.53 -3.05 15.84
CA PRO A 57 2.47 -3.88 16.41
C PRO A 57 1.59 -3.14 17.41
N SER A 58 2.12 -2.18 18.19
CA SER A 58 1.29 -1.41 19.14
C SER A 58 0.18 -0.61 18.47
N LEU A 59 0.37 -0.15 17.22
CA LEU A 59 -0.64 0.64 16.53
C LEU A 59 -1.85 -0.20 16.08
N ALA A 60 -1.76 -1.53 16.15
CA ALA A 60 -2.88 -2.41 15.82
C ALA A 60 -3.90 -2.57 16.97
N TYR A 61 -3.55 -2.21 18.21
CA TYR A 61 -4.41 -2.42 19.38
C TYR A 61 -4.40 -1.30 20.42
N ARG A 62 -3.37 -0.45 20.47
CA ARG A 62 -3.33 0.70 21.38
C ARG A 62 -3.99 1.90 20.75
N GLU A 63 -4.72 2.66 21.55
CA GLU A 63 -5.21 3.98 21.17
C GLU A 63 -4.07 4.99 21.19
N VAL A 64 -3.38 5.13 20.06
CA VAL A 64 -2.35 6.15 19.84
C VAL A 64 -2.82 7.05 18.70
N ASP A 65 -2.85 8.36 18.95
CA ASP A 65 -3.17 9.34 17.93
C ASP A 65 -1.97 9.56 16.98
N TRP A 66 -1.75 8.57 16.11
CA TRP A 66 -0.58 8.53 15.23
C TRP A 66 -0.59 9.60 14.14
N ASP A 67 -1.77 10.06 13.73
CA ASP A 67 -1.91 11.20 12.81
C ASP A 67 -1.47 12.50 13.51
N LYS A 68 -1.92 12.74 14.74
CA LYS A 68 -1.52 13.92 15.52
C LYS A 68 -0.01 13.96 15.76
N ALA A 69 0.61 12.83 16.08
CA ALA A 69 2.06 12.75 16.27
C ALA A 69 2.84 13.23 15.03
N LEU A 70 2.36 12.90 13.83
CA LEU A 70 2.94 13.39 12.57
C LEU A 70 2.70 14.89 12.39
N VAL A 71 1.45 15.34 12.56
CA VAL A 71 1.05 16.74 12.39
C VAL A 71 1.89 17.66 13.28
N GLU A 72 2.18 17.26 14.52
CA GLU A 72 3.03 18.01 15.45
C GLU A 72 4.53 17.96 15.10
N ALA A 73 4.97 16.93 14.37
CA ALA A 73 6.37 16.76 13.96
C ALA A 73 6.72 17.56 12.70
N ILE A 74 5.77 17.74 11.78
CA ILE A 74 5.98 18.45 10.50
C ILE A 74 6.61 19.84 10.69
N PRO A 75 6.10 20.75 11.55
CA PRO A 75 6.70 22.06 11.74
C PRO A 75 8.15 22.00 12.24
N LYS A 76 8.47 21.00 13.07
CA LYS A 76 9.81 20.83 13.65
C LYS A 76 10.80 20.29 12.64
N VAL A 77 10.37 19.34 11.80
CA VAL A 77 11.18 18.86 10.67
C VAL A 77 11.43 19.97 9.65
N ASN A 78 10.42 20.83 9.39
CA ASN A 78 10.57 22.01 8.55
C ASN A 78 11.56 23.04 9.13
N ALA A 79 11.55 23.23 10.44
CA ALA A 79 12.46 24.13 11.14
C ALA A 79 13.89 23.59 11.28
N ALA A 80 14.08 22.27 11.25
CA ALA A 80 15.38 21.65 11.44
C ALA A 80 16.41 22.13 10.41
N ARG A 81 17.63 22.44 10.89
CA ARG A 81 18.80 22.87 10.12
C ARG A 81 20.01 21.96 10.33
N SER A 82 19.91 20.98 11.22
CA SER A 82 20.95 19.99 11.51
C SER A 82 20.40 18.56 11.61
N PRO A 83 21.23 17.53 11.43
CA PRO A 83 20.86 16.14 11.72
C PRO A 83 20.33 15.93 13.15
N GLN A 84 20.88 16.65 14.13
CA GLN A 84 20.49 16.58 15.54
C GLN A 84 19.06 17.10 15.74
N GLU A 85 18.73 18.25 15.16
CA GLU A 85 17.37 18.82 15.22
C GLU A 85 16.37 17.93 14.50
N TYR A 86 16.76 17.37 13.35
CA TYR A 86 15.92 16.43 12.60
C TYR A 86 15.66 15.16 13.40
N GLN A 87 16.70 14.53 13.96
CA GLN A 87 16.59 13.36 14.83
C GLN A 87 15.71 13.64 16.06
N ALA A 88 15.86 14.80 16.70
CA ALA A 88 15.02 15.19 17.84
C ALA A 88 13.54 15.33 17.45
N ALA A 89 13.25 15.93 16.29
CA ALA A 89 11.88 16.04 15.77
C ALA A 89 11.26 14.66 15.48
N LEU A 90 12.02 13.73 14.89
CA LEU A 90 11.56 12.36 14.66
C LEU A 90 11.28 11.63 15.98
N ASN A 91 12.19 11.73 16.96
CA ASN A 91 12.04 11.08 18.26
C ASN A 91 10.85 11.60 19.06
N GLN A 92 10.46 12.86 18.88
CA GLN A 92 9.22 13.35 19.47
C GLN A 92 7.98 12.67 18.89
N MET A 93 7.93 12.45 17.57
CA MET A 93 6.83 11.68 16.95
C MET A 93 6.83 10.25 17.49
N LEU A 94 8.00 9.59 17.49
CA LEU A 94 8.14 8.20 17.93
C LEU A 94 7.81 8.01 19.42
N ALA A 95 8.01 9.03 20.27
CA ALA A 95 7.66 8.99 21.68
C ALA A 95 6.17 8.71 21.93
N ALA A 96 5.27 9.07 20.99
CA ALA A 96 3.85 8.75 21.08
C ALA A 96 3.56 7.24 21.12
N LEU A 97 4.47 6.39 20.63
CA LEU A 97 4.34 4.93 20.68
C LEU A 97 4.57 4.37 22.09
N GLY A 98 5.21 5.14 22.98
CA GLY A 98 5.65 4.66 24.29
C GLY A 98 6.61 3.46 24.19
N ASP A 99 7.31 3.33 23.06
CA ASP A 99 8.20 2.22 22.75
C ASP A 99 9.64 2.73 22.63
N LYS A 100 10.51 2.30 23.54
CA LYS A 100 11.92 2.69 23.53
C LYS A 100 12.73 1.92 22.46
N SER A 101 12.21 0.80 21.94
CA SER A 101 12.84 0.05 20.84
C SER A 101 12.74 0.82 19.52
N THR A 102 11.71 1.64 19.40
CA THR A 102 11.44 2.46 18.23
C THR A 102 11.99 3.87 18.43
N ARG A 103 13.11 4.19 17.77
CA ARG A 103 13.82 5.47 17.95
C ARG A 103 14.67 5.85 16.74
N ALA A 104 14.96 7.13 16.59
CA ALA A 104 15.89 7.68 15.62
C ALA A 104 17.23 8.03 16.27
N GLU A 105 18.32 7.76 15.56
CA GLU A 105 19.71 7.90 16.01
C GLU A 105 20.56 8.53 14.90
N LEU A 106 21.67 9.15 15.27
CA LEU A 106 22.69 9.56 14.31
C LEU A 106 23.56 8.35 13.98
N LYS A 107 23.85 8.14 12.70
CA LYS A 107 24.87 7.19 12.28
C LYS A 107 26.21 7.65 12.84
N THR A 108 26.80 6.86 13.73
CA THR A 108 28.20 7.00 14.09
C THR A 108 29.05 6.59 12.89
N GLU A 109 29.99 7.43 12.46
CA GLU A 109 30.99 7.02 11.45
C GLU A 109 31.65 5.72 11.92
N ALA A 110 31.77 4.75 11.01
CA ALA A 110 32.53 3.52 11.22
C ALA A 110 34.03 3.87 11.30
N GLY A 111 34.41 4.44 12.43
CA GLY A 111 35.70 5.11 12.65
C GLY A 111 35.85 5.60 14.08
N ALA A 112 35.34 4.86 15.06
CA ALA A 112 35.63 5.10 16.46
C ALA A 112 36.02 3.76 17.11
N ALA A 113 37.26 3.75 17.61
CA ALA A 113 37.95 2.74 18.40
C ALA A 113 37.16 1.46 18.72
N ALA A 114 37.79 0.31 18.46
CA ALA A 114 37.43 -0.94 19.12
C ALA A 114 37.08 -0.63 20.59
N PRO A 115 35.89 -1.05 21.07
CA PRO A 115 35.47 -0.73 22.41
C PRO A 115 36.60 -1.10 23.36
N PRO A 116 36.90 -0.27 24.39
CA PRO A 116 37.89 -0.65 25.38
C PRO A 116 37.46 -2.04 25.85
N LYS A 117 38.38 -3.03 25.73
CA LYS A 117 38.16 -4.34 26.32
C LYS A 117 37.70 -4.06 27.74
N GLN A 118 36.40 -4.24 28.02
CA GLN A 118 36.01 -4.40 29.39
C GLN A 118 36.87 -5.55 29.86
N THR A 119 37.68 -5.26 30.87
CA THR A 119 38.47 -6.25 31.57
C THR A 119 37.48 -7.20 32.21
N GLY A 120 36.96 -8.12 31.38
CA GLY A 120 36.34 -9.33 31.83
C GLY A 120 37.30 -9.90 32.87
N ALA A 121 36.71 -10.39 33.94
CA ALA A 121 37.41 -11.14 34.97
C ALA A 121 38.53 -11.98 34.33
N PRO A 122 39.70 -12.08 34.99
CA PRO A 122 40.89 -12.72 34.44
C PRO A 122 40.55 -14.07 33.83
N ALA A 123 41.29 -14.50 32.80
CA ALA A 123 41.14 -15.77 32.08
C ALA A 123 40.69 -16.92 33.00
N GLY A 124 39.37 -17.07 33.16
CA GLY A 124 38.72 -18.05 34.01
C GLY A 124 38.02 -19.08 33.15
N GLU A 125 37.71 -20.22 33.76
CA GLU A 125 36.99 -21.30 33.11
C GLU A 125 35.58 -20.81 32.69
N LEU A 126 35.23 -20.99 31.41
CA LEU A 126 33.94 -20.57 30.82
C LEU A 126 32.73 -21.24 31.49
N VAL A 127 32.98 -22.39 32.10
CA VAL A 127 32.06 -23.18 32.90
C VAL A 127 32.78 -23.49 34.20
N ARG A 128 32.28 -23.03 35.35
CA ARG A 128 32.91 -23.28 36.65
C ARG A 128 31.88 -23.46 37.75
N THR A 129 32.22 -24.20 38.79
CA THR A 129 31.34 -24.39 39.96
C THR A 129 31.98 -23.77 41.20
N GLU A 130 31.28 -22.86 41.86
CA GLU A 130 31.74 -22.21 43.09
C GLU A 130 30.64 -22.28 44.14
N ASN A 131 30.95 -22.80 45.34
CA ASN A 131 30.00 -22.94 46.45
C ASN A 131 28.68 -23.64 46.07
N GLY A 132 28.73 -24.58 45.14
CA GLY A 132 27.57 -25.31 44.63
C GLY A 132 26.74 -24.55 43.58
N VAL A 133 27.15 -23.36 43.16
CA VAL A 133 26.56 -22.61 42.04
C VAL A 133 27.39 -22.85 40.78
N LEU A 134 26.76 -23.32 39.71
CA LEU A 134 27.38 -23.43 38.39
C LEU A 134 27.29 -22.08 37.68
N PHE A 135 28.40 -21.60 37.15
CA PHE A 135 28.50 -20.38 36.36
C PHE A 135 28.85 -20.71 34.92
N ILE A 136 28.09 -20.16 33.98
CA ILE A 136 28.34 -20.26 32.54
C ILE A 136 28.46 -18.85 31.98
N ASP A 137 29.62 -18.53 31.41
CA ASP A 137 29.79 -17.33 30.57
C ASP A 137 29.32 -17.67 29.15
N ALA A 138 28.05 -17.41 28.89
CA ALA A 138 27.37 -17.90 27.70
C ALA A 138 27.89 -17.23 26.42
N MET A 139 28.27 -15.96 26.51
CA MET A 139 28.73 -15.21 25.34
C MET A 139 30.15 -15.59 24.95
N ARG A 140 31.07 -15.70 25.91
CA ARG A 140 32.43 -16.16 25.59
C ARG A 140 32.43 -17.63 25.17
N LEU A 141 31.51 -18.44 25.69
CA LEU A 141 31.28 -19.81 25.24
C LEU A 141 30.79 -19.85 23.78
N ALA A 142 29.81 -19.00 23.43
CA ALA A 142 29.30 -18.89 22.06
C ALA A 142 30.36 -18.39 21.07
N GLU A 143 31.16 -17.39 21.46
CA GLU A 143 32.27 -16.87 20.66
C GLU A 143 33.39 -17.90 20.45
N ALA A 144 33.70 -18.70 21.48
CA ALA A 144 34.63 -19.83 21.35
C ALA A 144 34.09 -20.90 20.38
N GLY A 145 32.79 -21.22 20.46
CA GLY A 145 32.16 -22.19 19.58
C GLY A 145 32.06 -21.76 18.11
N ALA A 146 31.99 -20.45 17.85
CA ALA A 146 32.11 -19.90 16.50
C ALA A 146 33.45 -20.19 15.83
N ARG A 147 34.49 -20.43 16.63
CA ARG A 147 35.84 -20.73 16.14
C ARG A 147 36.11 -22.23 16.10
N ASP A 148 35.44 -23.02 16.96
CA ASP A 148 35.56 -24.46 17.03
C ASP A 148 34.28 -25.13 17.61
N ASN A 149 33.48 -25.73 16.72
CA ASN A 149 32.25 -26.42 17.07
C ASN A 149 32.50 -27.72 17.88
N THR A 150 33.67 -28.36 17.72
CA THR A 150 34.00 -29.58 18.48
C THR A 150 34.28 -29.22 19.94
N ALA A 151 35.06 -28.16 20.17
CA ALA A 151 35.32 -27.65 21.51
C ALA A 151 34.02 -27.18 22.20
N LEU A 152 33.09 -26.57 21.46
CA LEU A 152 31.78 -26.16 21.97
C LEU A 152 30.98 -27.34 22.54
N ARG A 153 30.89 -28.45 21.79
CA ARG A 153 30.17 -29.66 22.23
C ARG A 153 30.76 -30.25 23.51
N VAL A 154 32.09 -30.26 23.62
CA VAL A 154 32.79 -30.71 24.84
C VAL A 154 32.43 -29.81 26.02
N MET A 155 32.40 -28.50 25.82
CA MET A 155 32.04 -27.55 26.88
C MET A 155 30.56 -27.64 27.30
N PHE A 156 29.63 -27.90 26.36
CA PHE A 156 28.24 -28.20 26.69
C PHE A 156 28.11 -29.49 27.51
N GLY A 157 28.85 -30.55 27.13
CA GLY A 157 28.92 -31.78 27.91
C GLY A 157 29.37 -31.53 29.35
N LYS A 158 30.46 -30.78 29.53
CA LYS A 158 30.97 -30.38 30.86
C LYS A 158 29.93 -29.57 31.66
N ALA A 159 29.22 -28.65 31.02
CA ALA A 159 28.17 -27.88 31.68
C ALA A 159 27.03 -28.78 32.17
N ILE A 160 26.60 -29.74 31.34
CA ILE A 160 25.54 -30.71 31.70
C ILE A 160 26.01 -31.61 32.87
N GLU A 161 27.23 -32.12 32.83
CA GLU A 161 27.80 -32.94 33.91
C GLU A 161 27.91 -32.17 35.22
N ALA A 162 28.47 -30.95 35.19
CA ALA A 162 28.59 -30.11 36.38
C ALA A 162 27.22 -29.76 36.96
N ALA A 163 26.23 -29.49 36.08
CA ALA A 163 24.89 -29.12 36.49
C ALA A 163 24.15 -30.24 37.23
N ALA A 164 24.51 -31.52 37.02
CA ALA A 164 23.94 -32.65 37.77
C ALA A 164 24.21 -32.59 39.29
N THR A 165 25.26 -31.86 39.70
CA THR A 165 25.65 -31.71 41.11
C THR A 165 25.46 -30.29 41.65
N ALA A 166 25.09 -29.34 40.78
CA ALA A 166 24.89 -27.95 41.15
C ALA A 166 23.57 -27.77 41.93
N ARG A 167 23.57 -26.81 42.86
CA ARG A 167 22.39 -26.37 43.62
C ARG A 167 21.65 -25.22 42.94
N ALA A 168 22.35 -24.44 42.11
CA ALA A 168 21.80 -23.38 41.27
C ALA A 168 22.71 -23.12 40.05
N LEU A 169 22.17 -22.45 39.04
CA LEU A 169 22.86 -22.09 37.81
C LEU A 169 22.79 -20.58 37.58
N VAL A 170 23.93 -19.96 37.26
CA VAL A 170 24.04 -18.57 36.80
C VAL A 170 24.55 -18.60 35.36
N ILE A 171 23.78 -18.01 34.44
CA ILE A 171 24.13 -17.83 33.03
C ILE A 171 24.38 -16.34 32.81
N ASP A 172 25.63 -15.97 32.55
CA ASP A 172 25.99 -14.61 32.17
C ASP A 172 25.91 -14.48 30.64
N ALA A 173 24.91 -13.74 30.16
CA ALA A 173 24.67 -13.48 28.74
C ALA A 173 25.04 -12.04 28.36
N ARG A 174 25.75 -11.30 29.22
CA ARG A 174 26.20 -9.93 28.93
C ARG A 174 27.28 -9.92 27.87
N ARG A 175 27.34 -8.84 27.06
CA ARG A 175 28.40 -8.60 26.07
C ARG A 175 28.99 -7.20 26.19
N GLY A 176 30.29 -7.07 25.92
CA GLY A 176 31.07 -5.83 26.06
C GLY A 176 30.96 -4.83 24.89
N GLY A 177 30.27 -5.17 23.80
CA GLY A 177 30.04 -4.26 22.68
C GLY A 177 29.43 -4.93 21.43
N PRO A 178 29.00 -4.14 20.43
CA PRO A 178 28.47 -4.64 19.17
C PRO A 178 29.61 -5.07 18.24
N ASP A 179 29.94 -6.36 18.23
CA ASP A 179 30.98 -6.95 17.35
C ASP A 179 30.35 -7.81 16.24
N THR A 180 31.06 -7.94 15.11
CA THR A 180 30.67 -8.49 13.78
C THR A 180 30.13 -9.94 13.72
N LEU A 181 30.06 -10.65 14.84
CA LEU A 181 29.60 -12.05 14.95
C LEU A 181 28.17 -12.20 15.51
N GLU A 182 27.41 -11.11 15.57
CA GLU A 182 26.09 -11.00 16.24
C GLU A 182 25.12 -12.15 15.88
N GLY A 183 24.93 -12.45 14.60
CA GLY A 183 23.98 -13.50 14.17
C GLY A 183 24.42 -14.92 14.54
N PHE A 184 25.71 -15.23 14.46
CA PHE A 184 26.22 -16.56 14.78
C PHE A 184 26.27 -16.80 16.29
N ALA A 185 26.72 -15.81 17.07
CA ALA A 185 26.75 -15.91 18.52
C ALA A 185 25.35 -16.03 19.13
N ALA A 186 24.36 -15.30 18.59
CA ALA A 186 22.96 -15.42 19.00
C ALA A 186 22.38 -16.82 18.70
N TYR A 187 22.70 -17.38 17.53
CA TYR A 187 22.32 -18.76 17.17
C TYR A 187 22.90 -19.78 18.15
N ILE A 188 24.21 -19.69 18.46
CA ILE A 188 24.86 -20.60 19.41
C ILE A 188 24.32 -20.42 20.83
N PHE A 189 24.01 -19.19 21.25
CA PHE A 189 23.37 -18.95 22.54
C PHE A 189 22.00 -19.66 22.61
N ALA A 190 21.16 -19.51 21.59
CA ALA A 190 19.87 -20.20 21.54
C ALA A 190 20.03 -21.73 21.50
N ASP A 191 21.05 -22.25 20.80
CA ASP A 191 21.38 -23.69 20.78
C ASP A 191 21.86 -24.18 22.15
N MET A 192 22.71 -23.42 22.85
CA MET A 192 23.13 -23.69 24.22
C MET A 192 21.92 -23.82 25.15
N LEU A 193 20.96 -22.88 25.08
CA LEU A 193 19.75 -22.96 25.90
C LEU A 193 18.96 -24.25 25.61
N ARG A 194 18.87 -24.67 24.34
CA ARG A 194 18.18 -25.91 23.95
C ARG A 194 18.90 -27.19 24.36
N GLN A 195 20.22 -27.17 24.55
CA GLN A 195 20.98 -28.37 24.90
C GLN A 195 21.25 -28.47 26.41
N VAL A 196 21.59 -27.35 27.06
CA VAL A 196 22.01 -27.31 28.47
C VAL A 196 20.82 -27.25 29.43
N LEU A 197 19.72 -26.58 29.07
CA LEU A 197 18.59 -26.43 29.98
C LEU A 197 17.73 -27.69 30.15
N PRO A 198 17.39 -28.50 29.13
CA PRO A 198 16.46 -29.63 29.29
C PRO A 198 16.82 -30.61 30.42
N PRO A 199 18.08 -31.02 30.64
CA PRO A 199 18.46 -31.84 31.79
C PRO A 199 18.21 -31.19 33.17
N LEU A 200 18.03 -29.87 33.21
CA LEU A 200 17.85 -29.05 34.41
C LEU A 200 16.40 -28.64 34.63
N LEU A 201 15.50 -29.04 33.75
CA LEU A 201 14.07 -28.80 33.83
C LEU A 201 13.37 -30.10 34.22
N ASP A 202 12.57 -30.05 35.29
CA ASP A 202 11.80 -31.19 35.83
C ASP A 202 10.45 -31.41 35.13
N SER A 203 10.13 -30.53 34.20
CA SER A 203 8.87 -30.46 33.47
C SER A 203 9.10 -29.74 32.15
N ASP A 204 8.18 -29.95 31.21
CA ASP A 204 8.19 -29.24 29.95
C ASP A 204 7.92 -27.75 30.18
N VAL A 205 8.72 -26.91 29.52
CA VAL A 205 8.57 -25.45 29.57
C VAL A 205 8.18 -24.94 28.19
N THR A 206 6.96 -24.45 28.06
CA THR A 206 6.53 -23.67 26.89
C THR A 206 7.23 -22.32 26.95
N LEU A 207 7.98 -22.00 25.88
CA LEU A 207 8.64 -20.73 25.72
C LEU A 207 7.64 -19.67 25.24
N GLY A 208 8.01 -18.40 25.38
CA GLY A 208 7.31 -17.34 24.67
C GLY A 208 7.45 -17.50 23.15
N HIS A 209 6.66 -16.75 22.41
CA HIS A 209 6.72 -16.67 20.95
C HIS A 209 6.67 -15.23 20.48
N SER A 210 6.93 -15.01 19.20
CA SER A 210 6.83 -13.69 18.58
C SER A 210 5.54 -13.59 17.77
N ARG A 211 4.93 -12.40 17.78
CA ARG A 211 3.85 -12.04 16.87
C ARG A 211 4.13 -10.73 16.15
N TYR A 212 3.60 -10.58 14.94
CA TYR A 212 3.85 -9.42 14.09
C TYR A 212 2.65 -9.11 13.20
N ARG A 213 2.61 -7.90 12.65
CA ARG A 213 1.51 -7.48 11.77
C ARG A 213 1.68 -8.06 10.38
N ILE A 214 0.58 -8.55 9.83
CA ILE A 214 0.47 -8.94 8.43
C ILE A 214 -0.70 -8.22 7.75
N HIS A 215 -0.57 -7.98 6.45
CA HIS A 215 -1.62 -7.39 5.63
C HIS A 215 -1.82 -8.18 4.35
N ASN A 216 -3.06 -8.54 4.06
CA ASN A 216 -3.46 -9.18 2.82
C ASN A 216 -4.24 -8.18 1.97
N GLY A 217 -3.52 -7.37 1.20
CA GLY A 217 -4.03 -6.14 0.59
C GLY A 217 -4.33 -5.03 1.62
N TYR A 218 -4.84 -3.89 1.15
CA TYR A 218 -5.25 -2.78 2.03
C TYR A 218 -6.68 -3.00 2.53
N ALA A 219 -6.87 -3.00 3.85
CA ALA A 219 -8.19 -3.05 4.45
C ALA A 219 -8.98 -1.78 4.07
N THR A 220 -9.98 -1.93 3.21
CA THR A 220 -10.74 -0.81 2.63
C THR A 220 -11.38 0.05 3.73
N GLN A 221 -11.39 1.35 3.51
CA GLN A 221 -11.99 2.33 4.40
C GLN A 221 -13.39 2.68 3.88
N GLY A 222 -14.43 2.38 4.66
CA GLY A 222 -15.81 2.53 4.24
C GLY A 222 -16.29 1.42 3.28
N GLY A 223 -16.79 1.80 2.11
CA GLY A 223 -17.26 0.84 1.08
C GLY A 223 -16.12 0.12 0.34
N GLY A 224 -16.47 -0.79 -0.56
CA GLY A 224 -15.51 -1.53 -1.42
C GLY A 224 -15.36 -3.01 -1.05
N ALA A 225 -14.29 -3.64 -1.53
CA ALA A 225 -14.02 -5.05 -1.25
C ALA A 225 -13.67 -5.31 0.23
N SER A 226 -14.44 -6.20 0.86
CA SER A 226 -14.37 -6.47 2.31
C SER A 226 -13.45 -7.63 2.69
N PHE A 227 -12.81 -8.28 1.73
CA PHE A 227 -11.97 -9.47 1.97
C PHE A 227 -10.47 -9.14 2.15
N TYR A 228 -10.09 -7.86 2.05
CA TYR A 228 -8.75 -7.39 2.43
C TYR A 228 -8.70 -7.19 3.93
N TYR A 229 -7.62 -7.59 4.58
CA TYR A 229 -7.54 -7.53 6.04
C TYR A 229 -6.11 -7.31 6.54
N SER A 230 -6.05 -6.82 7.77
CA SER A 230 -4.82 -6.82 8.58
C SER A 230 -5.02 -7.79 9.75
N ALA A 231 -3.97 -8.49 10.14
CA ALA A 231 -4.00 -9.44 11.25
C ALA A 231 -2.67 -9.47 12.00
N PHE A 232 -2.65 -10.14 13.15
CA PHE A 232 -1.41 -10.62 13.74
C PHE A 232 -1.11 -12.02 13.20
N ALA A 233 0.11 -12.23 12.72
CA ALA A 233 0.68 -13.56 12.57
C ALA A 233 1.43 -13.92 13.86
N GLU A 234 1.20 -15.12 14.37
CA GLU A 234 1.85 -15.64 15.57
C GLU A 234 2.70 -16.85 15.19
N LEU A 235 3.96 -16.85 15.61
CA LEU A 235 4.80 -18.03 15.50
C LEU A 235 4.36 -19.03 16.57
N ALA A 236 4.29 -20.32 16.23
CA ALA A 236 3.97 -21.35 17.21
C ALA A 236 5.02 -21.37 18.34
N PRO A 237 4.62 -21.40 19.63
CA PRO A 237 5.56 -21.43 20.74
C PRO A 237 6.38 -22.71 20.72
N GLN A 238 7.66 -22.60 21.04
CA GLN A 238 8.55 -23.75 21.22
C GLN A 238 8.39 -24.31 22.63
N THR A 239 8.69 -25.60 22.81
CA THR A 239 8.70 -26.25 24.12
C THR A 239 10.08 -26.85 24.39
N LEU A 240 10.65 -26.56 25.56
CA LEU A 240 11.81 -27.28 26.08
C LEU A 240 11.32 -28.50 26.86
N ALA A 241 11.60 -29.69 26.34
CA ALA A 241 11.19 -30.94 26.98
C ALA A 241 12.04 -31.23 28.22
N GLY A 242 11.44 -31.18 29.41
CA GLY A 242 12.15 -31.40 30.67
C GLY A 242 12.64 -32.84 30.81
N LYS A 243 13.91 -33.03 31.17
CA LYS A 243 14.54 -34.35 31.37
C LYS A 243 15.12 -34.53 32.78
N GLY A 244 15.18 -33.45 33.54
CA GLY A 244 15.69 -33.43 34.90
C GLY A 244 14.72 -34.04 35.90
N LYS A 245 15.25 -34.42 37.07
CA LYS A 245 14.44 -34.89 38.21
C LYS A 245 14.37 -33.87 39.34
N THR A 246 15.21 -32.83 39.30
CA THR A 246 15.40 -31.86 40.36
C THR A 246 15.13 -30.45 39.88
N LYS A 247 14.56 -29.63 40.76
CA LYS A 247 14.33 -28.21 40.51
C LYS A 247 15.49 -27.40 41.07
N ILE A 248 16.38 -26.94 40.19
CA ILE A 248 17.42 -25.98 40.57
C ILE A 248 17.06 -24.57 40.07
N PRO A 249 17.34 -23.51 40.84
CA PRO A 249 17.16 -22.12 40.40
C PRO A 249 18.12 -21.79 39.25
N ILE A 250 17.60 -21.08 38.24
CA ILE A 250 18.39 -20.59 37.09
C ILE A 250 18.33 -19.07 37.10
N VAL A 251 19.50 -18.42 37.10
CA VAL A 251 19.60 -16.97 37.10
C VAL A 251 20.31 -16.52 35.84
N PHE A 252 19.71 -15.59 35.10
CA PHE A 252 20.31 -14.98 33.92
C PHE A 252 20.78 -13.57 34.22
N ILE A 253 21.94 -13.20 33.67
CA ILE A 253 22.41 -11.82 33.64
C ILE A 253 22.40 -11.35 32.19
N ILE A 254 21.72 -10.24 31.92
CA ILE A 254 21.60 -9.65 30.58
C ILE A 254 21.96 -8.17 30.61
N ASN A 255 22.40 -7.62 29.48
CA ASN A 255 22.64 -6.19 29.28
C ASN A 255 22.14 -5.74 27.90
N GLU A 256 22.45 -4.49 27.54
CA GLU A 256 22.03 -3.89 26.26
C GLU A 256 22.58 -4.55 25.00
N ASN A 257 23.60 -5.40 25.15
CA ASN A 257 24.28 -6.10 24.06
C ASN A 257 24.07 -7.63 24.11
N SER A 258 23.20 -8.12 25.01
CA SER A 258 22.85 -9.53 25.09
C SER A 258 22.11 -9.99 23.83
N PRO A 259 22.28 -11.25 23.38
CA PRO A 259 21.52 -11.76 22.24
C PRO A 259 20.00 -11.71 22.45
N PRO A 260 19.20 -11.59 21.38
CA PRO A 260 17.75 -11.69 21.45
C PRO A 260 17.34 -13.04 22.01
N ALA A 261 16.79 -13.05 23.23
CA ALA A 261 16.39 -14.28 23.94
C ALA A 261 15.13 -14.09 24.78
N THR A 262 14.38 -13.02 24.54
CA THR A 262 13.20 -12.62 25.29
C THR A 262 12.11 -13.69 25.33
N GLU A 263 11.92 -14.43 24.24
CA GLU A 263 10.98 -15.57 24.20
C GLU A 263 11.39 -16.69 25.17
N ALA A 264 12.68 -17.04 25.16
CA ALA A 264 13.21 -18.10 26.01
C ALA A 264 13.20 -17.68 27.48
N LEU A 265 13.69 -16.48 27.78
CA LEU A 265 13.74 -15.93 29.13
C LEU A 265 12.33 -15.70 29.70
N GLY A 266 11.42 -15.11 28.92
CA GLY A 266 10.03 -14.89 29.33
C GLY A 266 9.30 -16.19 29.62
N GLY A 267 9.46 -17.22 28.77
CA GLY A 267 8.91 -18.55 29.01
C GLY A 267 9.45 -19.21 30.28
N LEU A 268 10.77 -19.12 30.51
CA LEU A 268 11.39 -19.65 31.73
C LEU A 268 10.98 -18.87 32.99
N GLN A 269 10.83 -17.54 32.92
CA GLN A 269 10.28 -16.72 34.01
C GLN A 269 8.83 -17.13 34.30
N TYR A 270 8.01 -17.28 33.25
CA TYR A 270 6.61 -17.67 33.38
C TYR A 270 6.45 -19.06 33.99
N ALA A 271 7.30 -20.02 33.61
CA ALA A 271 7.33 -21.35 34.23
C ALA A 271 7.93 -21.36 35.66
N GLY A 272 8.34 -20.21 36.20
CA GLY A 272 8.98 -20.11 37.52
C GLY A 272 10.28 -20.89 37.58
N ARG A 273 11.03 -20.93 36.47
CA ARG A 273 12.32 -21.61 36.30
C ARG A 273 13.50 -20.67 36.27
N ALA A 274 13.28 -19.41 35.86
CA ALA A 274 14.33 -18.41 35.78
C ALA A 274 14.08 -17.18 36.66
N TYR A 275 15.17 -16.53 37.06
CA TYR A 275 15.21 -15.16 37.58
C TYR A 275 16.16 -14.36 36.68
N VAL A 276 15.75 -13.20 36.19
CA VAL A 276 16.55 -12.38 35.26
C VAL A 276 17.03 -11.10 35.93
N VAL A 277 18.34 -10.87 35.88
CA VAL A 277 19.01 -9.65 36.32
C VAL A 277 19.45 -8.85 35.10
N GLN A 278 18.98 -7.62 34.99
CA GLN A 278 19.42 -6.65 34.00
C GLN A 278 20.58 -5.81 34.55
N ASP A 279 21.69 -5.78 33.83
CA ASP A 279 22.85 -4.93 34.09
C ASP A 279 22.76 -3.64 33.24
N GLY A 280 22.65 -2.50 33.91
CA GLY A 280 22.50 -1.18 33.33
C GLY A 280 21.06 -0.80 32.97
N GLU A 281 20.93 0.29 32.21
CA GLU A 281 19.63 0.68 31.68
C GLU A 281 19.11 -0.36 30.70
N ARG A 282 17.80 -0.59 30.74
CA ARG A 282 17.09 -1.50 29.85
C ARG A 282 17.45 -1.19 28.40
N ALA A 283 18.14 -2.09 27.70
CA ALA A 283 17.90 -2.17 26.26
C ALA A 283 16.45 -2.58 26.06
N PRO A 284 15.68 -1.80 25.31
CA PRO A 284 14.35 -2.21 24.92
C PRO A 284 14.53 -3.16 23.75
N GLU A 285 14.75 -4.43 24.04
CA GLU A 285 13.99 -5.44 23.34
C GLU A 285 12.93 -5.86 24.34
N ALA A 286 11.77 -5.22 24.27
CA ALA A 286 10.55 -5.82 24.80
C ALA A 286 10.13 -7.02 23.93
N GLY A 287 11.11 -7.83 23.53
CA GLY A 287 11.02 -8.94 22.63
C GLY A 287 10.48 -8.65 21.24
N GLY A 288 11.01 -9.37 20.26
CA GLY A 288 10.66 -9.21 18.85
C GLY A 288 11.69 -8.42 18.04
N GLY A 289 11.79 -8.76 16.76
CA GLY A 289 12.63 -8.13 15.77
C GLY A 289 12.34 -6.66 15.52
N THR A 290 13.38 -5.98 15.04
CA THR A 290 13.36 -4.59 14.59
C THR A 290 13.77 -4.49 13.12
N PHE A 291 13.24 -3.47 12.45
CA PHE A 291 13.67 -3.02 11.14
C PHE A 291 14.38 -1.67 11.31
N THR A 292 15.47 -1.47 10.56
CA THR A 292 16.23 -0.23 10.59
C THR A 292 16.11 0.45 9.24
N MET A 293 15.85 1.76 9.24
CA MET A 293 15.77 2.57 8.04
C MET A 293 16.72 3.75 8.00
N ASP A 294 17.34 3.93 6.84
CA ASP A 294 18.20 5.08 6.58
C ASP A 294 17.40 6.33 6.22
N LEU A 295 17.72 7.44 6.87
CA LEU A 295 17.05 8.73 6.71
C LEU A 295 18.05 9.84 6.31
N PRO A 296 17.55 10.97 5.76
CA PRO A 296 18.41 12.08 5.35
C PRO A 296 19.30 12.62 6.47
N GLY A 297 20.45 13.18 6.09
CA GLY A 297 21.37 13.84 7.02
C GLY A 297 22.13 12.89 7.94
N GLY A 298 22.28 11.60 7.58
CA GLY A 298 22.98 10.62 8.41
C GLY A 298 22.18 10.19 9.64
N VAL A 299 20.86 10.37 9.63
CA VAL A 299 19.96 9.84 10.64
C VAL A 299 19.54 8.42 10.24
N GLN A 300 19.34 7.55 11.22
CA GLN A 300 18.81 6.21 11.04
C GLN A 300 17.69 5.97 12.06
N ALA A 301 16.57 5.39 11.64
CA ALA A 301 15.47 5.05 12.53
C ALA A 301 15.34 3.54 12.70
N ARG A 302 15.37 3.08 13.95
CA ARG A 302 15.03 1.70 14.34
C ARG A 302 13.55 1.63 14.68
N LEU A 303 12.85 0.65 14.13
CA LEU A 303 11.41 0.44 14.28
C LEU A 303 11.15 -1.00 14.75
N ARG A 304 10.36 -1.18 15.80
CA ARG A 304 9.92 -2.52 16.22
C ARG A 304 8.89 -3.09 15.24
N THR A 305 9.11 -4.32 14.78
CA THR A 305 8.25 -5.00 13.80
C THR A 305 7.53 -6.23 14.34
N SER A 306 7.95 -6.73 15.50
CA SER A 306 7.28 -7.83 16.21
C SER A 306 7.32 -7.62 17.71
N GLU A 307 6.55 -8.40 18.45
CA GLU A 307 6.52 -8.37 19.91
C GLU A 307 6.51 -9.78 20.48
N SER A 308 7.24 -9.98 21.58
CA SER A 308 7.18 -11.26 22.28
C SER A 308 5.89 -11.39 23.09
N VAL A 309 5.36 -12.59 23.09
CA VAL A 309 4.16 -13.03 23.78
C VAL A 309 4.58 -14.13 24.73
N ASN A 310 4.24 -13.97 26.01
CA ASN A 310 4.48 -15.00 27.02
C ASN A 310 3.44 -16.12 26.91
N PRO A 311 3.66 -17.30 27.51
CA PRO A 311 2.72 -18.41 27.43
C PRO A 311 1.29 -18.13 27.94
N ASP A 312 1.10 -17.09 28.76
CA ASP A 312 -0.21 -16.61 29.23
C ASP A 312 -0.90 -15.60 28.32
N GLY A 313 -0.31 -15.28 27.16
CA GLY A 313 -0.79 -14.26 26.23
C GLY A 313 -0.40 -12.83 26.59
N SER A 314 0.32 -12.59 27.69
CA SER A 314 0.83 -11.26 28.02
C SER A 314 1.95 -10.83 27.06
N ILE A 315 2.02 -9.54 26.77
CA ILE A 315 2.96 -8.98 25.77
C ILE A 315 4.16 -8.35 26.46
N GLY A 316 5.34 -8.66 25.91
CA GLY A 316 6.60 -8.06 26.28
C GLY A 316 7.35 -8.82 27.37
N PHE A 317 8.53 -8.29 27.69
CA PHE A 317 9.49 -8.90 28.61
C PHE A 317 9.96 -7.87 29.63
N SER A 318 10.11 -8.31 30.88
CA SER A 318 10.66 -7.52 31.99
C SER A 318 11.58 -8.40 32.85
N ALA A 319 12.80 -7.91 33.11
CA ALA A 319 13.69 -8.56 34.06
C ALA A 319 13.12 -8.48 35.49
N ASP A 320 13.46 -9.47 36.33
CA ASP A 320 13.03 -9.51 37.73
C ASP A 320 13.78 -8.48 38.60
N ALA A 321 15.04 -8.17 38.25
CA ALA A 321 15.84 -7.12 38.88
C ALA A 321 16.57 -6.26 37.84
N VAL A 322 16.75 -4.97 38.14
CA VAL A 322 17.54 -4.03 37.33
C VAL A 322 18.61 -3.40 38.21
N VAL A 323 19.87 -3.54 37.80
CA VAL A 323 21.06 -3.00 38.49
C VAL A 323 21.58 -1.79 37.71
N PRO A 324 21.56 -0.57 38.26
CA PRO A 324 22.03 0.64 37.55
C PRO A 324 23.51 0.61 37.17
N LYS A 325 23.89 1.27 36.07
CA LYS A 325 25.30 1.43 35.67
C LYS A 325 26.10 2.16 36.76
N GLY A 326 27.28 1.65 37.11
CA GLY A 326 28.22 2.31 38.04
C GLY A 326 28.29 1.76 39.48
N GLY A 327 27.61 0.65 39.78
CA GLY A 327 27.67 0.01 41.09
C GLY A 327 28.92 -0.87 41.29
N GLY A 328 30.01 -0.32 41.85
CA GLY A 328 31.12 -1.09 42.44
C GLY A 328 31.69 -2.26 41.62
N ALA A 329 32.32 -3.24 42.29
CA ALA A 329 32.71 -4.50 41.66
C ALA A 329 31.45 -5.29 41.24
N ASP A 330 31.35 -5.64 39.95
CA ASP A 330 30.26 -6.35 39.26
C ASP A 330 28.97 -6.61 40.07
N ALA A 331 28.19 -5.54 40.33
CA ALA A 331 26.97 -5.61 41.14
C ALA A 331 25.87 -6.50 40.52
N ALA A 332 25.82 -6.64 39.20
CA ALA A 332 24.86 -7.51 38.53
C ALA A 332 25.18 -8.99 38.78
N LEU A 333 26.46 -9.36 38.73
CA LEU A 333 26.89 -10.71 39.13
C LEU A 333 26.64 -10.96 40.62
N ALA A 334 26.90 -9.98 41.50
CA ALA A 334 26.61 -10.12 42.93
C ALA A 334 25.11 -10.36 43.19
N GLU A 335 24.23 -9.63 42.50
CA GLU A 335 22.78 -9.85 42.57
C GLU A 335 22.39 -11.24 42.08
N ALA A 336 22.97 -11.68 40.96
CA ALA A 336 22.67 -12.98 40.38
C ALA A 336 23.10 -14.14 41.31
N VAL A 337 24.28 -14.02 41.94
CA VAL A 337 24.77 -14.99 42.94
C VAL A 337 23.85 -15.03 44.15
N ARG A 338 23.45 -13.86 44.67
CA ARG A 338 22.50 -13.77 45.79
C ARG A 338 21.18 -14.45 45.44
N ALA A 339 20.61 -14.14 44.26
CA ALA A 339 19.37 -14.74 43.79
C ALA A 339 19.48 -16.26 43.63
N ALA A 340 20.61 -16.76 43.12
CA ALA A 340 20.88 -18.20 42.97
C ALA A 340 20.98 -18.91 44.33
N GLN A 341 21.68 -18.31 45.30
CA GLN A 341 21.85 -18.87 46.65
C GLN A 341 20.55 -18.87 47.47
N GLU A 342 19.73 -17.83 47.32
CA GLU A 342 18.42 -17.74 47.97
C GLU A 342 17.33 -18.57 47.24
N GLY A 343 17.65 -19.14 46.09
CA GLY A 343 16.71 -19.91 45.27
C GLY A 343 15.56 -19.08 44.70
N ARG A 344 15.82 -17.81 44.39
CA ARG A 344 14.82 -16.92 43.79
C ARG A 344 14.45 -17.41 42.39
N VAL A 345 13.16 -17.35 42.10
CA VAL A 345 12.59 -17.54 40.77
C VAL A 345 11.54 -16.47 40.52
N SER A 346 11.31 -16.14 39.26
CA SER A 346 10.33 -15.14 38.86
C SER A 346 8.95 -15.45 39.43
N GLN A 347 8.23 -14.38 39.82
CA GLN A 347 6.84 -14.47 40.28
C GLN A 347 5.84 -14.08 39.17
N VAL A 348 6.32 -13.80 37.95
CA VAL A 348 5.51 -13.34 36.82
C VAL A 348 4.41 -14.36 36.46
N GLY A 349 4.69 -15.67 36.53
CA GLY A 349 3.77 -16.76 36.18
C GLY A 349 2.61 -17.05 37.15
N LYS A 350 2.38 -16.23 38.19
CA LYS A 350 1.27 -16.42 39.14
C LYS A 350 0.00 -15.64 38.81
N LYS A 351 -0.02 -14.86 37.71
CA LYS A 351 -1.20 -14.12 37.25
C LYS A 351 -1.91 -14.92 36.16
N SER A 352 -3.22 -15.11 36.30
CA SER A 352 -4.06 -15.93 35.42
C SER A 352 -4.03 -15.47 33.96
N GLY A 353 -4.20 -16.43 33.04
CA GLY A 353 -4.18 -16.26 31.58
C GLY A 353 -4.90 -15.02 31.08
N ALA A 354 -4.13 -14.12 30.48
CA ALA A 354 -4.69 -13.01 29.73
C ALA A 354 -5.15 -13.53 28.37
N ALA A 355 -6.34 -13.13 27.91
CA ALA A 355 -6.67 -13.34 26.51
C ALA A 355 -5.64 -12.57 25.66
N LEU A 356 -5.16 -13.20 24.57
CA LEU A 356 -4.32 -12.53 23.59
C LEU A 356 -4.99 -11.22 23.16
N THR A 357 -4.24 -10.12 23.20
CA THR A 357 -4.79 -8.82 22.80
C THR A 357 -5.10 -8.85 21.30
N PRO A 358 -6.39 -8.75 20.88
CA PRO A 358 -6.74 -8.84 19.48
C PRO A 358 -6.38 -7.53 18.74
N LEU A 359 -6.32 -7.61 17.42
CA LEU A 359 -6.29 -6.42 16.58
C LEU A 359 -7.62 -5.66 16.70
N VAL A 360 -7.55 -4.35 16.91
CA VAL A 360 -8.72 -3.45 16.89
C VAL A 360 -8.86 -2.90 15.48
N GLY A 361 -10.10 -2.87 14.96
CA GLY A 361 -10.39 -2.37 13.61
C GLY A 361 -9.81 -0.98 13.37
N GLN A 362 -8.99 -0.86 12.32
CA GLN A 362 -8.26 0.36 11.99
C GLN A 362 -9.08 1.17 10.98
N GLN A 363 -9.89 2.10 11.49
CA GLN A 363 -10.58 3.09 10.65
C GLN A 363 -9.82 4.41 10.67
N GLU A 364 -9.57 4.96 9.50
CA GLU A 364 -8.91 6.25 9.33
C GLU A 364 -9.84 7.39 9.72
N ARG A 365 -9.29 8.41 10.39
CA ARG A 365 -10.05 9.63 10.67
C ARG A 365 -10.26 10.42 9.38
N PRO A 366 -11.51 10.79 9.04
CA PRO A 366 -11.81 11.54 7.83
C PRO A 366 -11.46 13.03 7.94
N TYR A 367 -11.46 13.58 9.16
CA TYR A 367 -11.36 15.04 9.40
C TYR A 367 -12.42 15.80 8.59
N ALA A 368 -13.68 15.37 8.69
CA ALA A 368 -14.79 15.91 7.91
C ALA A 368 -15.15 17.35 8.25
N GLU A 369 -14.77 17.79 9.45
CA GLU A 369 -14.85 19.17 9.91
C GLU A 369 -13.84 20.11 9.24
N MET A 370 -12.83 19.57 8.54
CA MET A 370 -11.74 20.34 7.91
C MET A 370 -11.90 20.40 6.38
N GLU A 371 -12.89 21.15 5.86
CA GLU A 371 -13.08 21.26 4.40
C GLU A 371 -11.81 21.71 3.65
N PHE A 372 -11.09 22.66 4.24
CA PHE A 372 -9.72 23.02 3.85
C PHE A 372 -8.78 22.81 5.04
N PRO A 373 -8.12 21.64 5.15
CA PRO A 373 -7.22 21.36 6.26
C PRO A 373 -6.01 22.30 6.29
N ALA A 374 -5.44 22.54 7.48
CA ALA A 374 -4.15 23.21 7.63
C ALA A 374 -3.04 22.46 6.87
N ALA A 375 -1.93 23.14 6.58
CA ALA A 375 -0.85 22.60 5.73
C ALA A 375 -0.31 21.25 6.23
N GLU A 376 -0.20 21.06 7.55
CA GLU A 376 0.26 19.84 8.18
C GLU A 376 -0.71 18.66 7.94
N TYR A 377 -2.01 18.91 7.95
CA TYR A 377 -3.03 17.91 7.62
C TYR A 377 -3.09 17.62 6.12
N ARG A 378 -2.82 18.62 5.27
CA ARG A 378 -2.66 18.40 3.82
C ARG A 378 -1.43 17.52 3.55
N LEU A 379 -0.33 17.72 4.26
CA LEU A 379 0.84 16.82 4.19
C LEU A 379 0.58 15.43 4.77
N LEU A 380 -0.22 15.30 5.85
CA LEU A 380 -0.71 14.00 6.31
C LEU A 380 -1.50 13.27 5.19
N ALA A 381 -2.35 13.99 4.44
CA ALA A 381 -3.06 13.42 3.30
C ALA A 381 -2.10 12.86 2.24
N LEU A 382 -1.10 13.64 1.86
CA LEU A 382 -0.06 13.24 0.91
C LEU A 382 0.72 12.02 1.42
N PHE A 383 1.17 12.03 2.68
CA PHE A 383 1.99 10.96 3.25
C PHE A 383 1.19 9.67 3.42
N ARG A 384 -0.08 9.78 3.81
CA ARG A 384 -1.00 8.64 3.87
C ARG A 384 -1.18 8.03 2.50
N TYR A 385 -1.58 8.82 1.51
CA TYR A 385 -1.77 8.35 0.14
C TYR A 385 -0.50 7.69 -0.41
N TRP A 386 0.65 8.36 -0.27
CA TRP A 386 1.92 7.86 -0.79
C TRP A 386 2.26 6.50 -0.20
N ASN A 387 2.12 6.33 1.12
CA ASN A 387 2.41 5.06 1.78
C ASN A 387 1.38 3.97 1.45
N VAL A 388 0.09 4.30 1.31
CA VAL A 388 -0.91 3.29 0.90
C VAL A 388 -0.56 2.74 -0.48
N ILE A 389 -0.28 3.61 -1.46
CA ILE A 389 0.12 3.16 -2.79
C ILE A 389 1.48 2.45 -2.76
N ASN A 390 2.42 2.94 -1.94
CA ASN A 390 3.75 2.32 -1.81
C ASN A 390 3.69 0.85 -1.37
N TYR A 391 2.81 0.53 -0.43
CA TYR A 391 2.72 -0.78 0.20
C TYR A 391 1.65 -1.68 -0.42
N PHE A 392 0.51 -1.13 -0.84
CA PHE A 392 -0.67 -1.92 -1.14
C PHE A 392 -1.15 -1.86 -2.60
N TYR A 393 -0.61 -0.96 -3.43
CA TYR A 393 -0.99 -0.91 -4.83
C TYR A 393 -0.27 -2.00 -5.64
N PRO A 394 -0.98 -3.00 -6.20
CA PRO A 394 -0.37 -4.14 -6.89
C PRO A 394 0.39 -3.75 -8.17
N TYR A 395 0.07 -2.57 -8.72
CA TYR A 395 0.62 -2.09 -10.00
C TYR A 395 1.62 -0.95 -9.83
N LYS A 396 2.28 -0.82 -8.67
CA LYS A 396 3.34 0.18 -8.46
C LYS A 396 4.43 0.14 -9.55
N HIS A 397 4.74 -1.05 -10.06
CA HIS A 397 5.71 -1.25 -11.16
C HIS A 397 5.23 -0.75 -12.54
N LEU A 398 3.96 -0.41 -12.70
CA LEU A 398 3.38 0.15 -13.93
C LEU A 398 3.22 1.68 -13.87
N ILE A 399 3.58 2.32 -12.75
CA ILE A 399 3.64 3.77 -12.67
C ILE A 399 4.81 4.25 -13.55
N GLN A 400 4.59 5.25 -14.41
CA GLN A 400 5.58 5.65 -15.43
C GLN A 400 6.84 6.27 -14.82
N ASP A 401 6.67 7.13 -13.81
CA ASP A 401 7.75 7.68 -13.01
C ASP A 401 8.14 6.72 -11.87
N THR A 402 9.33 6.90 -11.30
CA THR A 402 9.66 6.21 -10.04
C THR A 402 8.79 6.78 -8.92
N TRP A 403 8.09 5.91 -8.18
CA TRP A 403 7.20 6.31 -7.08
C TRP A 403 7.88 7.21 -6.03
N ALA A 404 9.20 7.07 -5.89
CA ALA A 404 10.05 7.90 -5.03
C ALA A 404 10.00 9.40 -5.39
N THR A 405 9.74 9.75 -6.65
CA THR A 405 9.71 11.16 -7.12
C THR A 405 8.39 11.87 -6.80
N VAL A 406 7.36 11.16 -6.36
CA VAL A 406 6.04 11.74 -6.08
C VAL A 406 6.09 12.67 -4.87
N LEU A 407 6.61 12.20 -3.73
CA LEU A 407 6.72 13.05 -2.52
C LEU A 407 7.43 14.38 -2.77
N PRO A 408 8.64 14.43 -3.37
CA PRO A 408 9.35 15.70 -3.55
C PRO A 408 8.64 16.65 -4.54
N ARG A 409 7.86 16.14 -5.49
CA ARG A 409 7.03 16.96 -6.38
C ARG A 409 5.79 17.52 -5.68
N TYR A 410 5.16 16.74 -4.81
CA TYR A 410 3.85 17.09 -4.25
C TYR A 410 3.90 17.79 -2.89
N ILE A 411 4.95 17.61 -2.08
CA ILE A 411 5.11 18.37 -0.83
C ILE A 411 4.94 19.89 -1.05
N PRO A 412 5.70 20.54 -1.95
CA PRO A 412 5.56 21.98 -2.17
C PRO A 412 4.20 22.36 -2.77
N LYS A 413 3.55 21.48 -3.54
CA LYS A 413 2.20 21.72 -4.08
C LYS A 413 1.16 21.77 -2.96
N PHE A 414 1.14 20.77 -2.09
CA PHE A 414 0.20 20.69 -0.96
C PHE A 414 0.40 21.84 0.03
N GLU A 415 1.64 22.29 0.24
CA GLU A 415 1.94 23.46 1.06
C GLU A 415 1.43 24.76 0.42
N ALA A 416 1.52 24.87 -0.91
CA ALA A 416 1.13 26.06 -1.67
C ALA A 416 -0.37 26.22 -1.92
N ASP A 417 -1.18 25.17 -1.71
CA ASP A 417 -2.64 25.24 -1.87
C ASP A 417 -3.24 26.36 -1.00
N LYS A 418 -4.12 27.18 -1.60
CA LYS A 418 -4.68 28.38 -0.94
C LYS A 418 -6.11 28.20 -0.46
N ASP A 419 -6.82 27.22 -0.99
CA ASP A 419 -8.21 26.94 -0.69
C ASP A 419 -8.57 25.45 -0.89
N ALA A 420 -9.79 25.08 -0.50
CA ALA A 420 -10.30 23.71 -0.63
C ALA A 420 -10.30 23.20 -2.08
N ALA A 421 -10.53 24.08 -3.07
CA ALA A 421 -10.60 23.68 -4.46
C ALA A 421 -9.21 23.37 -5.02
N GLU A 422 -8.19 24.18 -4.69
CA GLU A 422 -6.79 23.91 -5.02
C GLU A 422 -6.32 22.61 -4.37
N TYR A 423 -6.56 22.44 -3.07
CA TYR A 423 -6.22 21.20 -2.35
C TYR A 423 -6.83 19.94 -3.00
N GLN A 424 -8.14 19.98 -3.28
CA GLN A 424 -8.82 18.85 -3.90
C GLN A 424 -8.38 18.59 -5.35
N LEU A 425 -8.00 19.63 -6.11
CA LEU A 425 -7.40 19.48 -7.44
C LEU A 425 -6.00 18.87 -7.36
N THR A 426 -5.19 19.28 -6.38
CA THR A 426 -3.86 18.71 -6.11
C THR A 426 -3.98 17.23 -5.73
N VAL A 427 -4.98 16.84 -4.93
CA VAL A 427 -5.27 15.42 -4.63
C VAL A 427 -5.69 14.65 -5.90
N ARG A 428 -6.53 15.22 -6.76
CA ARG A 428 -6.90 14.58 -8.04
C ARG A 428 -5.70 14.38 -8.97
N GLU A 429 -4.80 15.38 -9.03
CA GLU A 429 -3.56 15.30 -9.80
C GLU A 429 -2.66 14.17 -9.26
N LEU A 430 -2.50 14.09 -7.93
CA LEU A 430 -1.76 13.02 -7.26
C LEU A 430 -2.36 11.63 -7.53
N VAL A 431 -3.69 11.52 -7.61
CA VAL A 431 -4.40 10.27 -7.95
C VAL A 431 -4.16 9.87 -9.41
N ALA A 432 -4.04 10.85 -10.32
CA ALA A 432 -3.78 10.59 -11.73
C ALA A 432 -2.39 9.98 -12.00
N GLU A 433 -1.40 10.21 -11.12
CA GLU A 433 -0.05 9.62 -11.20
C GLU A 433 -0.05 8.08 -11.23
N MET A 434 -1.06 7.42 -10.66
CA MET A 434 -1.15 5.96 -10.68
C MET A 434 -1.40 5.37 -12.07
N HIS A 435 -1.94 6.18 -12.99
CA HIS A 435 -2.46 5.71 -14.28
C HIS A 435 -3.40 4.50 -14.11
N ASP A 436 -4.43 4.67 -13.28
CA ASP A 436 -5.43 3.65 -12.96
C ASP A 436 -6.83 4.22 -13.18
N SER A 437 -7.65 3.60 -14.03
CA SER A 437 -9.03 4.04 -14.27
C SER A 437 -9.98 3.78 -13.09
N HIS A 438 -9.60 2.97 -12.09
CA HIS A 438 -10.31 2.93 -10.80
C HIS A 438 -9.88 4.06 -9.86
N GLY A 439 -8.84 4.81 -10.22
CA GLY A 439 -8.37 6.00 -9.51
C GLY A 439 -9.40 7.11 -9.52
N GLY A 440 -9.80 7.59 -8.34
CA GLY A 440 -10.78 8.66 -8.23
C GLY A 440 -10.81 9.31 -6.86
N VAL A 441 -11.40 10.51 -6.79
CA VAL A 441 -11.60 11.26 -5.55
C VAL A 441 -13.09 11.56 -5.39
N GLN A 442 -13.67 11.08 -4.30
CA GLN A 442 -15.04 11.36 -3.88
C GLN A 442 -15.05 12.43 -2.77
N ASN A 443 -16.22 13.02 -2.51
CA ASN A 443 -16.43 14.13 -1.58
C ASN A 443 -15.62 15.40 -1.88
N ALA A 444 -15.01 15.48 -3.07
CA ALA A 444 -14.24 16.64 -3.52
C ALA A 444 -15.15 17.72 -4.14
N ASN A 445 -16.07 18.27 -3.32
CA ASN A 445 -17.11 19.19 -3.78
C ASN A 445 -16.54 20.53 -4.28
N ALA A 446 -15.61 21.16 -3.56
CA ALA A 446 -15.03 22.46 -3.95
C ALA A 446 -14.32 22.41 -5.32
N SER A 447 -13.54 21.36 -5.59
CA SER A 447 -12.95 21.15 -6.93
C SER A 447 -14.01 20.85 -7.99
N ALA A 448 -15.04 20.08 -7.66
CA ALA A 448 -16.14 19.79 -8.59
C ALA A 448 -16.95 21.05 -8.94
N GLU A 449 -17.19 21.92 -7.96
CA GLU A 449 -17.82 23.22 -8.16
C GLU A 449 -16.95 24.13 -9.02
N ARG A 450 -15.64 24.22 -8.77
CA ARG A 450 -14.71 25.00 -9.60
C ARG A 450 -14.67 24.53 -11.05
N LEU A 451 -14.73 23.22 -11.28
CA LEU A 451 -14.79 22.61 -12.63
C LEU A 451 -16.19 22.69 -13.27
N GLY A 452 -17.23 22.92 -12.46
CA GLY A 452 -18.63 22.87 -12.85
C GLY A 452 -19.26 21.48 -12.73
N THR A 453 -20.54 21.45 -12.37
CA THR A 453 -21.29 20.21 -12.08
C THR A 453 -22.50 19.99 -13.01
N TYR A 454 -22.79 20.95 -13.90
CA TYR A 454 -23.92 20.89 -14.83
C TYR A 454 -23.45 20.67 -16.26
N LEU A 455 -24.20 19.86 -17.01
CA LEU A 455 -23.98 19.55 -18.42
C LEU A 455 -25.10 20.14 -19.28
N PRO A 456 -24.85 20.41 -20.57
CA PRO A 456 -25.93 20.65 -21.52
C PRO A 456 -26.70 19.34 -21.82
N PRO A 457 -27.94 19.44 -22.34
CA PRO A 457 -28.82 18.28 -22.63
C PRO A 457 -28.43 17.49 -23.90
N PHE A 458 -27.14 17.19 -24.08
CA PHE A 458 -26.62 16.34 -25.15
C PHE A 458 -25.29 15.69 -24.72
N VAL A 459 -24.87 14.65 -25.45
CA VAL A 459 -23.68 13.85 -25.16
C VAL A 459 -22.66 14.02 -26.28
N VAL A 460 -21.39 14.17 -25.91
CA VAL A 460 -20.26 14.13 -26.83
C VAL A 460 -19.36 12.92 -26.53
N ARG A 461 -18.79 12.32 -27.57
CA ARG A 461 -17.79 11.26 -27.47
C ARG A 461 -16.60 11.56 -28.38
N TYR A 462 -15.51 10.83 -28.19
CA TYR A 462 -14.33 10.93 -29.04
C TYR A 462 -14.45 9.96 -30.21
N VAL A 463 -14.63 10.47 -31.43
CA VAL A 463 -14.89 9.70 -32.65
C VAL A 463 -14.00 10.22 -33.77
N GLU A 464 -13.28 9.33 -34.46
CA GLU A 464 -12.33 9.70 -35.53
C GLU A 464 -11.34 10.82 -35.15
N GLY A 465 -10.85 10.80 -33.91
CA GLY A 465 -9.89 11.79 -33.42
C GLY A 465 -10.50 13.15 -33.06
N GLN A 466 -11.84 13.26 -33.02
CA GLN A 466 -12.56 14.51 -32.82
C GLN A 466 -13.63 14.39 -31.71
N THR A 467 -14.00 15.51 -31.10
CA THR A 467 -15.14 15.58 -30.17
C THR A 467 -16.41 15.70 -30.98
N VAL A 468 -17.31 14.71 -30.88
CA VAL A 468 -18.48 14.60 -31.75
C VAL A 468 -19.74 14.45 -30.90
N VAL A 469 -20.80 15.16 -31.28
CA VAL A 469 -22.14 15.01 -30.68
C VAL A 469 -22.71 13.65 -31.08
N THR A 470 -22.96 12.77 -30.11
CA THR A 470 -23.47 11.41 -30.37
C THR A 470 -24.92 11.22 -30.01
N ASN A 471 -25.44 12.01 -29.06
CA ASN A 471 -26.83 11.94 -28.61
C ASN A 471 -27.30 13.34 -28.24
N VAL A 472 -28.57 13.64 -28.52
CA VAL A 472 -29.22 14.92 -28.19
C VAL A 472 -30.55 14.58 -27.51
N LEU A 473 -30.87 15.23 -26.38
CA LEU A 473 -32.11 14.92 -25.65
C LEU A 473 -33.36 15.58 -26.26
N ASP A 474 -33.17 16.65 -27.01
CA ASP A 474 -34.23 17.41 -27.68
C ASP A 474 -33.75 17.84 -29.08
N GLU A 475 -34.46 17.41 -30.12
CA GLU A 475 -34.13 17.72 -31.52
C GLU A 475 -34.22 19.22 -31.85
N GLY A 476 -34.92 20.02 -31.01
CA GLY A 476 -35.00 21.47 -31.14
C GLY A 476 -33.73 22.22 -30.73
N LEU A 477 -32.73 21.55 -30.16
CA LEU A 477 -31.46 22.16 -29.77
C LEU A 477 -30.64 22.59 -31.00
N PRO A 478 -29.82 23.66 -30.92
CA PRO A 478 -28.97 24.12 -32.02
C PRO A 478 -27.75 23.21 -32.30
N VAL A 479 -27.84 21.93 -31.93
CA VAL A 479 -26.83 20.88 -32.09
C VAL A 479 -27.48 19.64 -32.68
N LYS A 480 -26.72 18.89 -33.49
CA LYS A 480 -27.18 17.69 -34.19
C LYS A 480 -26.18 16.57 -33.98
N VAL A 481 -26.67 15.34 -33.96
CA VAL A 481 -25.82 14.14 -33.96
C VAL A 481 -24.90 14.18 -35.19
N GLY A 482 -23.61 13.95 -34.98
CA GLY A 482 -22.56 14.06 -36.00
C GLY A 482 -21.84 15.40 -36.05
N ASP A 483 -22.31 16.45 -35.37
CA ASP A 483 -21.57 17.70 -35.29
C ASP A 483 -20.22 17.51 -34.58
N VAL A 484 -19.17 18.10 -35.14
CA VAL A 484 -17.85 18.18 -34.51
C VAL A 484 -17.77 19.44 -33.65
N VAL A 485 -17.40 19.31 -32.39
CA VAL A 485 -17.13 20.43 -31.48
C VAL A 485 -15.68 20.89 -31.65
N LEU A 486 -15.49 22.15 -32.07
CA LEU A 486 -14.18 22.74 -32.30
C LEU A 486 -13.69 23.54 -31.08
N THR A 487 -14.60 24.29 -30.45
CA THR A 487 -14.31 25.09 -29.25
C THR A 487 -15.42 24.97 -28.22
N VAL A 488 -15.05 25.15 -26.95
CA VAL A 488 -15.96 25.19 -25.79
C VAL A 488 -15.62 26.45 -25.00
N ASP A 489 -16.59 27.33 -24.79
CA ASP A 489 -16.47 28.62 -24.11
C ASP A 489 -15.32 29.50 -24.65
N GLY A 490 -15.14 29.48 -25.98
CA GLY A 490 -14.10 30.25 -26.67
C GLY A 490 -12.72 29.59 -26.68
N GLU A 491 -12.51 28.47 -25.98
CA GLU A 491 -11.24 27.74 -25.98
C GLU A 491 -11.26 26.54 -26.94
N PRO A 492 -10.15 26.24 -27.64
CA PRO A 492 -10.01 25.00 -28.38
C PRO A 492 -10.24 23.78 -27.49
N VAL A 493 -11.00 22.81 -27.99
CA VAL A 493 -11.28 21.56 -27.27
C VAL A 493 -10.01 20.89 -26.73
N ALA A 494 -8.92 20.90 -27.51
CA ALA A 494 -7.65 20.30 -27.12
C ALA A 494 -7.08 20.87 -25.80
N LYS A 495 -7.21 22.19 -25.55
CA LYS A 495 -6.75 22.80 -24.30
C LYS A 495 -7.57 22.30 -23.10
N ARG A 496 -8.88 22.17 -23.29
CA ARG A 496 -9.77 21.67 -22.25
C ARG A 496 -9.54 20.19 -21.96
N VAL A 497 -9.24 19.40 -22.99
CA VAL A 497 -8.84 17.98 -22.85
C VAL A 497 -7.55 17.87 -22.05
N GLU A 498 -6.52 18.65 -22.37
CA GLU A 498 -5.25 18.67 -21.63
C GLU A 498 -5.47 19.05 -20.15
N PHE A 499 -6.24 20.10 -19.90
CA PHE A 499 -6.55 20.56 -18.55
C PHE A 499 -7.28 19.50 -17.72
N LEU A 500 -8.35 18.89 -18.25
CA LEU A 500 -9.10 17.85 -17.54
C LEU A 500 -8.30 16.56 -17.40
N GLY A 501 -7.46 16.24 -18.38
CA GLY A 501 -6.62 15.04 -18.38
C GLY A 501 -5.64 15.02 -17.21
N ARG A 502 -5.11 16.18 -16.80
CA ARG A 502 -4.23 16.32 -15.62
C ARG A 502 -4.86 15.80 -14.33
N TYR A 503 -6.19 15.87 -14.21
CA TYR A 503 -6.95 15.50 -13.01
C TYR A 503 -7.75 14.20 -13.16
N THR A 504 -7.50 13.44 -14.22
CA THR A 504 -8.25 12.23 -14.56
C THR A 504 -7.32 11.03 -14.55
N ALA A 505 -7.42 10.19 -13.52
CA ALA A 505 -6.70 8.92 -13.50
C ALA A 505 -7.27 7.98 -14.57
N SER A 506 -6.40 7.34 -15.34
CA SER A 506 -6.79 6.45 -16.44
C SER A 506 -5.67 5.48 -16.78
N SER A 507 -6.04 4.21 -16.98
CA SER A 507 -5.12 3.14 -17.34
C SER A 507 -4.60 3.23 -18.77
N THR A 508 -5.44 3.72 -19.69
CA THR A 508 -5.15 3.77 -21.13
C THR A 508 -5.56 5.10 -21.77
N PRO A 509 -4.96 5.50 -22.91
CA PRO A 509 -5.35 6.72 -23.63
C PRO A 509 -6.82 6.76 -24.03
N GLN A 510 -7.41 5.64 -24.48
CA GLN A 510 -8.82 5.58 -24.84
C GLN A 510 -9.74 5.78 -23.63
N ALA A 511 -9.40 5.22 -22.46
CA ALA A 511 -10.15 5.43 -21.23
C ALA A 511 -10.07 6.88 -20.74
N LEU A 512 -8.90 7.52 -20.90
CA LEU A 512 -8.72 8.94 -20.61
C LEU A 512 -9.65 9.79 -21.49
N MET A 513 -9.63 9.54 -22.81
CA MET A 513 -10.48 10.30 -23.73
C MET A 513 -11.96 10.11 -23.44
N ARG A 514 -12.39 8.88 -23.15
CA ARG A 514 -13.77 8.59 -22.71
C ARG A 514 -14.15 9.37 -21.45
N SER A 515 -13.30 9.33 -20.43
CA SER A 515 -13.57 9.99 -19.14
C SER A 515 -13.55 11.51 -19.25
N VAL A 516 -12.63 12.08 -20.03
CA VAL A 516 -12.55 13.53 -20.27
C VAL A 516 -13.77 14.01 -21.07
N HIS A 517 -14.19 13.29 -22.11
CA HIS A 517 -15.35 13.68 -22.94
C HIS A 517 -16.67 13.66 -22.17
N ALA A 518 -16.83 12.74 -21.20
CA ALA A 518 -17.97 12.73 -20.29
C ALA A 518 -18.08 13.98 -19.40
N ASN A 519 -16.98 14.73 -19.23
CA ASN A 519 -16.90 15.92 -18.38
C ASN A 519 -16.59 17.21 -19.17
N LEU A 520 -16.31 17.11 -20.47
CA LEU A 520 -15.78 18.19 -21.29
C LEU A 520 -16.69 19.43 -21.29
N LEU A 521 -18.00 19.23 -21.29
CA LEU A 521 -18.97 20.33 -21.42
C LEU A 521 -19.47 20.86 -20.07
N ARG A 522 -18.90 20.39 -18.96
CA ARG A 522 -19.32 20.81 -17.61
C ARG A 522 -19.07 22.30 -17.38
N GLY A 523 -19.91 22.89 -16.54
CA GLY A 523 -19.81 24.27 -16.08
C GLY A 523 -20.83 24.57 -14.98
N GLN A 524 -20.99 25.85 -14.64
CA GLN A 524 -21.91 26.28 -13.59
C GLN A 524 -23.37 26.18 -14.03
N LYS A 525 -24.28 25.97 -13.07
CA LYS A 525 -25.72 25.89 -13.30
C LYS A 525 -26.23 27.09 -14.08
N GLY A 526 -27.00 26.86 -15.15
CA GLY A 526 -27.67 27.92 -15.90
C GLY A 526 -26.76 28.77 -16.79
N THR A 527 -25.43 28.57 -16.75
CA THR A 527 -24.54 29.18 -17.74
C THR A 527 -24.75 28.53 -19.10
N ALA A 528 -24.69 29.33 -20.17
CA ALA A 528 -24.67 28.80 -21.52
C ALA A 528 -23.27 28.28 -21.86
N VAL A 529 -23.18 27.03 -22.34
CA VAL A 529 -21.98 26.57 -23.03
C VAL A 529 -21.96 27.19 -24.42
N LYS A 530 -20.85 27.85 -24.77
CA LYS A 530 -20.65 28.45 -26.09
C LYS A 530 -19.81 27.53 -26.96
N LEU A 531 -20.36 27.08 -28.08
CA LEU A 531 -19.72 26.10 -28.94
C LEU A 531 -19.49 26.70 -30.32
N ARG A 532 -18.32 26.42 -30.89
CA ARG A 532 -18.15 26.45 -32.34
C ARG A 532 -18.19 25.02 -32.84
N LEU A 533 -19.11 24.75 -33.77
CA LEU A 533 -19.42 23.44 -34.29
C LEU A 533 -19.11 23.40 -35.78
N ARG A 534 -18.77 22.22 -36.30
CA ARG A 534 -18.74 21.91 -37.73
C ARG A 534 -19.78 20.85 -38.04
N GLY A 535 -20.71 21.19 -38.92
CA GLY A 535 -21.75 20.27 -39.39
C GLY A 535 -21.24 19.24 -40.39
N MET A 536 -22.10 18.27 -40.72
CA MET A 536 -21.81 17.23 -41.72
C MET A 536 -21.63 17.76 -43.15
N ASP A 537 -22.12 18.97 -43.42
CA ASP A 537 -21.92 19.72 -44.66
C ASP A 537 -20.58 20.49 -44.70
N GLY A 538 -19.82 20.45 -43.61
CA GLY A 538 -18.57 21.18 -43.43
C GLY A 538 -18.75 22.64 -42.99
N ALA A 539 -19.99 23.13 -42.86
CA ALA A 539 -20.25 24.50 -42.43
C ALA A 539 -19.95 24.65 -40.92
N GLU A 540 -19.27 25.73 -40.56
CA GLU A 540 -19.05 26.09 -39.16
C GLU A 540 -20.15 27.03 -38.66
N ARG A 541 -20.57 26.83 -37.42
CA ARG A 541 -21.57 27.68 -36.77
C ARG A 541 -21.34 27.77 -35.27
N GLU A 542 -21.90 28.82 -34.67
CA GLU A 542 -21.92 28.97 -33.22
C GLU A 542 -23.25 28.47 -32.65
N ALA A 543 -23.19 27.93 -31.43
CA ALA A 543 -24.36 27.51 -30.69
C ALA A 543 -24.16 27.83 -29.21
N GLU A 544 -25.20 28.36 -28.57
CA GLU A 544 -25.24 28.56 -27.13
C GLU A 544 -26.36 27.69 -26.53
N ILE A 545 -26.01 26.83 -25.56
CA ILE A 545 -26.94 25.89 -24.95
C ILE A 545 -26.82 25.98 -23.43
N PRO A 546 -27.91 26.08 -22.67
CA PRO A 546 -27.84 26.14 -21.21
C PRO A 546 -27.33 24.82 -20.61
N ARG A 547 -26.46 24.92 -19.61
CA ARG A 547 -26.09 23.80 -18.73
C ARG A 547 -27.19 23.56 -17.71
N SER A 548 -28.18 22.75 -18.10
CA SER A 548 -29.38 22.46 -17.32
C SER A 548 -29.34 21.12 -16.59
N ILE A 549 -28.53 20.16 -17.04
CA ILE A 549 -28.52 18.80 -16.49
C ILE A 549 -27.56 18.71 -15.29
N GLY A 550 -28.13 18.73 -14.09
CA GLY A 550 -27.39 18.51 -12.83
C GLY A 550 -27.20 17.03 -12.50
N ARG A 551 -26.46 16.74 -11.41
CA ARG A 551 -26.14 15.35 -10.96
C ARG A 551 -27.37 14.44 -10.86
N ALA A 552 -28.48 14.93 -10.32
CA ALA A 552 -29.72 14.15 -10.17
C ALA A 552 -30.37 13.77 -11.51
N GLU A 553 -30.07 14.50 -12.59
CA GLU A 553 -30.68 14.33 -13.91
C GLU A 553 -29.74 13.66 -14.92
N GLN A 554 -28.48 13.40 -14.56
CA GLN A 554 -27.51 12.75 -15.44
C GLN A 554 -27.97 11.35 -15.91
N GLY A 555 -28.86 10.70 -15.16
CA GLY A 555 -29.53 9.48 -15.60
C GLY A 555 -30.28 9.62 -16.93
N LYS A 556 -30.79 10.82 -17.28
CA LYS A 556 -31.42 11.11 -18.58
C LYS A 556 -30.40 11.02 -19.72
N LEU A 557 -29.22 11.60 -19.54
CA LEU A 557 -28.13 11.53 -20.52
C LEU A 557 -27.66 10.08 -20.70
N PHE A 558 -27.50 9.35 -19.60
CA PHE A 558 -27.14 7.93 -19.64
C PHE A 558 -28.20 7.10 -20.39
N ALA A 559 -29.48 7.29 -20.08
CA ALA A 559 -30.58 6.61 -20.77
C ALA A 559 -30.60 6.90 -22.27
N ALA A 560 -30.28 8.12 -22.70
CA ALA A 560 -30.17 8.46 -24.12
C ALA A 560 -29.03 7.75 -24.85
N THR A 561 -28.00 7.28 -24.13
CA THR A 561 -26.92 6.45 -24.70
C THR A 561 -27.25 4.97 -24.73
N GLN A 562 -28.33 4.53 -24.08
CA GLN A 562 -28.73 3.14 -24.06
C GLN A 562 -29.28 2.70 -25.40
N ARG A 563 -28.95 1.46 -25.78
CA ARG A 563 -29.49 0.81 -26.97
C ARG A 563 -31.00 0.62 -26.82
N GLN A 564 -31.72 0.83 -27.92
CA GLN A 564 -33.19 0.68 -27.97
C GLN A 564 -33.62 -0.70 -28.53
N THR A 565 -32.68 -1.53 -28.95
CA THR A 565 -32.93 -2.89 -29.42
C THR A 565 -33.39 -3.81 -28.28
N PRO A 566 -34.04 -4.95 -28.58
CA PRO A 566 -34.31 -5.98 -27.58
C PRO A 566 -33.04 -6.46 -26.87
N VAL A 567 -33.15 -6.83 -25.59
CA VAL A 567 -32.03 -7.36 -24.79
C VAL A 567 -31.50 -8.68 -25.36
N VAL A 568 -32.41 -9.53 -25.85
CA VAL A 568 -32.10 -10.80 -26.53
C VAL A 568 -32.93 -10.86 -27.82
N GLN A 569 -32.29 -11.17 -28.94
CA GLN A 569 -32.98 -11.36 -30.23
C GLN A 569 -32.17 -12.27 -31.16
N VAL A 570 -32.84 -12.84 -32.16
CA VAL A 570 -32.18 -13.43 -33.33
C VAL A 570 -32.18 -12.39 -34.44
N LEU A 571 -31.00 -12.02 -34.93
CA LEU A 571 -30.84 -11.03 -35.99
C LEU A 571 -31.34 -11.57 -37.34
N PRO A 572 -31.62 -10.71 -38.34
CA PRO A 572 -31.97 -11.16 -39.69
C PRO A 572 -30.93 -12.11 -40.33
N SER A 573 -29.68 -12.07 -39.87
CA SER A 573 -28.62 -13.00 -40.28
C SER A 573 -28.75 -14.41 -39.69
N GLY A 574 -29.70 -14.65 -38.78
CA GLY A 574 -29.87 -15.89 -38.03
C GLY A 574 -29.00 -16.02 -36.77
N TYR A 575 -28.17 -15.01 -36.47
CA TYR A 575 -27.29 -15.02 -35.29
C TYR A 575 -28.02 -14.51 -34.05
N GLY A 576 -27.77 -15.11 -32.88
CA GLY A 576 -28.24 -14.58 -31.61
C GLY A 576 -27.50 -13.30 -31.24
N TYR A 577 -28.21 -12.31 -30.72
CA TYR A 577 -27.66 -11.07 -30.16
C TYR A 577 -28.14 -10.92 -28.72
N VAL A 578 -27.21 -10.58 -27.83
CA VAL A 578 -27.46 -10.44 -26.40
C VAL A 578 -26.76 -9.19 -25.87
N ASP A 579 -27.53 -8.25 -25.30
CA ASP A 579 -27.01 -7.05 -24.66
C ASP A 579 -26.64 -7.32 -23.20
N LEU A 580 -25.36 -7.50 -22.91
CA LEU A 580 -24.91 -7.88 -21.58
C LEU A 580 -25.00 -6.74 -20.55
N ALA A 581 -25.10 -5.49 -21.00
CA ALA A 581 -25.30 -4.35 -20.09
C ALA A 581 -26.75 -4.26 -19.55
N ARG A 582 -27.72 -4.85 -20.28
CA ARG A 582 -29.14 -4.83 -19.88
C ARG A 582 -29.66 -6.20 -19.42
N LEU A 583 -29.04 -7.30 -19.84
CA LEU A 583 -29.39 -8.65 -19.41
C LEU A 583 -29.26 -8.79 -17.89
N GLN A 584 -30.31 -9.28 -17.23
CA GLN A 584 -30.32 -9.59 -15.81
C GLN A 584 -29.95 -11.04 -15.54
N LEU A 585 -29.40 -11.32 -14.34
CA LEU A 585 -28.98 -12.68 -13.96
C LEU A 585 -30.11 -13.72 -14.08
N GLY A 586 -31.33 -13.36 -13.68
CA GLY A 586 -32.50 -14.25 -13.77
C GLY A 586 -33.00 -14.52 -15.21
N GLU A 587 -32.47 -13.81 -16.21
CA GLU A 587 -32.89 -13.95 -17.61
C GLU A 587 -31.95 -14.87 -18.41
N VAL A 588 -30.84 -15.32 -17.83
CA VAL A 588 -29.80 -16.09 -18.55
C VAL A 588 -30.33 -17.40 -19.13
N ASP A 589 -31.18 -18.14 -18.40
CA ASP A 589 -31.76 -19.39 -18.92
C ASP A 589 -32.70 -19.14 -20.10
N LYS A 590 -33.58 -18.13 -19.96
CA LYS A 590 -34.48 -17.73 -21.04
C LYS A 590 -33.71 -17.23 -22.27
N MET A 591 -32.62 -16.50 -22.05
CA MET A 591 -31.73 -16.06 -23.12
C MET A 591 -31.20 -17.26 -23.90
N PHE A 592 -30.65 -18.28 -23.23
CA PHE A 592 -30.18 -19.48 -23.91
C PHE A 592 -31.29 -20.23 -24.64
N GLU A 593 -32.50 -20.37 -24.07
CA GLU A 593 -33.63 -20.99 -24.77
C GLU A 593 -33.96 -20.31 -26.10
N MET A 594 -33.80 -18.98 -26.17
CA MET A 594 -34.05 -18.21 -27.38
C MET A 594 -32.96 -18.36 -28.44
N VAL A 595 -31.71 -18.61 -28.04
CA VAL A 595 -30.54 -18.50 -28.94
C VAL A 595 -29.76 -19.80 -29.12
N LYS A 596 -30.10 -20.87 -28.40
CA LYS A 596 -29.35 -22.15 -28.39
C LYS A 596 -29.21 -22.81 -29.75
N GLU A 597 -30.18 -22.60 -30.65
CA GLU A 597 -30.18 -23.16 -32.02
C GLU A 597 -29.50 -22.24 -33.05
N THR A 598 -29.07 -21.04 -32.64
CA THR A 598 -28.39 -20.13 -33.57
C THR A 598 -26.97 -20.65 -33.87
N PRO A 599 -26.41 -20.38 -35.06
CA PRO A 599 -25.05 -20.83 -35.39
C PRO A 599 -23.97 -19.96 -34.73
N ALA A 600 -24.32 -18.77 -34.25
CA ALA A 600 -23.41 -17.86 -33.56
C ALA A 600 -24.15 -16.93 -32.59
N LEU A 601 -23.49 -16.58 -31.47
CA LEU A 601 -23.91 -15.55 -30.52
C LEU A 601 -23.00 -14.32 -30.63
N ILE A 602 -23.63 -13.15 -30.63
CA ILE A 602 -22.98 -11.85 -30.49
C ILE A 602 -23.39 -11.29 -29.13
N PHE A 603 -22.44 -11.23 -28.21
CA PHE A 603 -22.60 -10.56 -26.92
C PHE A 603 -22.16 -9.10 -27.03
N ASP A 604 -23.01 -8.16 -26.68
CA ASP A 604 -22.67 -6.74 -26.64
C ASP A 604 -22.18 -6.35 -25.25
N MET A 605 -20.87 -6.11 -25.11
CA MET A 605 -20.18 -5.71 -23.89
C MET A 605 -19.78 -4.22 -23.93
N ARG A 606 -20.36 -3.42 -24.83
CA ARG A 606 -20.15 -1.96 -24.87
C ARG A 606 -20.99 -1.27 -23.78
N GLY A 607 -20.70 -1.60 -22.52
CA GLY A 607 -21.41 -1.17 -21.32
C GLY A 607 -21.00 -2.01 -20.10
N TYR A 608 -21.58 -1.71 -18.94
CA TYR A 608 -21.29 -2.42 -17.69
C TYR A 608 -22.33 -3.54 -17.45
N PRO A 609 -21.91 -4.81 -17.29
CA PRO A 609 -22.84 -5.93 -17.15
C PRO A 609 -23.47 -6.03 -15.76
N ASN A 610 -24.48 -6.89 -15.63
CA ASN A 610 -25.18 -7.17 -14.36
C ASN A 610 -24.75 -8.52 -13.74
N GLY A 611 -23.45 -8.84 -13.80
CA GLY A 611 -22.90 -10.08 -13.19
C GLY A 611 -23.28 -11.39 -13.87
N THR A 612 -23.75 -11.35 -15.12
CA THR A 612 -24.27 -12.53 -15.85
C THR A 612 -23.19 -13.52 -16.30
N ALA A 613 -21.92 -13.11 -16.35
CA ALA A 613 -20.80 -13.91 -16.86
C ALA A 613 -20.64 -15.26 -16.16
N TRP A 614 -20.84 -15.31 -14.83
CA TRP A 614 -20.72 -16.53 -14.02
C TRP A 614 -21.76 -17.59 -14.39
N ALA A 615 -22.92 -17.20 -14.91
CA ALA A 615 -23.97 -18.12 -15.37
C ALA A 615 -23.82 -18.45 -16.88
N ILE A 616 -23.27 -17.53 -17.66
CA ILE A 616 -23.11 -17.69 -19.12
C ILE A 616 -21.88 -18.52 -19.46
N ALA A 617 -20.70 -18.14 -18.97
CA ALA A 617 -19.43 -18.71 -19.41
C ALA A 617 -19.31 -20.24 -19.24
N PRO A 618 -19.79 -20.86 -18.14
CA PRO A 618 -19.77 -22.31 -18.01
C PRO A 618 -20.58 -23.03 -19.11
N ARG A 619 -21.60 -22.38 -19.68
CA ARG A 619 -22.44 -22.90 -20.76
C ARG A 619 -21.87 -22.62 -22.15
N LEU A 620 -20.69 -22.00 -22.25
CA LEU A 620 -19.97 -21.81 -23.52
C LEU A 620 -18.85 -22.86 -23.70
N THR A 621 -18.73 -23.84 -22.81
CA THR A 621 -17.62 -24.80 -22.83
C THR A 621 -18.00 -26.21 -22.40
N GLU A 622 -17.24 -27.18 -22.88
CA GLU A 622 -17.23 -28.56 -22.34
C GLU A 622 -16.10 -28.82 -21.36
N LYS A 623 -15.16 -27.88 -21.22
CA LYS A 623 -14.05 -28.00 -20.28
C LYS A 623 -14.56 -27.94 -18.85
N ALA A 624 -14.08 -28.83 -17.99
CA ALA A 624 -14.37 -28.78 -16.56
C ALA A 624 -13.62 -27.62 -15.91
N GLN A 625 -14.36 -26.56 -15.53
CA GLN A 625 -13.87 -25.41 -14.75
C GLN A 625 -12.48 -24.89 -15.16
N PRO A 626 -12.30 -24.46 -16.44
CA PRO A 626 -11.03 -23.90 -16.88
C PRO A 626 -10.69 -22.64 -16.06
N VAL A 627 -9.39 -22.35 -15.94
CA VAL A 627 -8.91 -21.11 -15.30
C VAL A 627 -9.29 -19.93 -16.20
N ALA A 628 -9.93 -18.92 -15.63
CA ALA A 628 -10.39 -17.72 -16.32
C ALA A 628 -9.49 -16.51 -16.07
N ALA A 629 -8.98 -16.38 -14.85
CA ALA A 629 -8.19 -15.24 -14.44
C ALA A 629 -7.19 -15.63 -13.36
N LEU A 630 -6.05 -14.95 -13.33
CA LEU A 630 -5.06 -15.04 -12.25
C LEU A 630 -5.12 -13.75 -11.44
N PHE A 631 -5.22 -13.89 -10.12
CA PHE A 631 -5.25 -12.78 -9.19
C PHE A 631 -3.98 -12.76 -8.36
N SER A 632 -3.49 -11.56 -8.07
CA SER A 632 -2.37 -11.32 -7.18
C SER A 632 -2.61 -10.05 -6.37
N ARG A 633 -2.18 -10.02 -5.11
CA ARG A 633 -2.15 -8.79 -4.29
C ARG A 633 -0.98 -8.82 -3.31
N PRO A 634 -0.53 -7.65 -2.84
CA PRO A 634 0.50 -7.58 -1.80
C PRO A 634 0.09 -8.35 -0.54
N LEU A 635 0.98 -9.23 -0.09
CA LEU A 635 0.97 -9.85 1.22
C LEU A 635 2.18 -9.30 1.98
N LEU A 636 1.92 -8.43 2.94
CA LEU A 636 2.95 -7.68 3.65
C LEU A 636 3.12 -8.26 5.05
N GLU A 637 4.36 -8.52 5.42
CA GLU A 637 4.74 -8.99 6.76
C GLU A 637 5.71 -7.99 7.38
N ALA A 638 5.46 -7.55 8.61
CA ALA A 638 6.33 -6.59 9.28
C ALA A 638 7.79 -7.08 9.42
N THR A 639 7.98 -8.39 9.52
CA THR A 639 9.30 -9.05 9.57
C THR A 639 10.03 -9.09 8.23
N SER A 640 9.34 -8.78 7.12
CA SER A 640 9.92 -8.70 5.77
C SER A 640 10.24 -7.27 5.33
N LEU A 641 10.11 -6.28 6.24
CA LEU A 641 10.52 -4.91 5.93
C LEU A 641 12.03 -4.83 5.65
N SER A 642 12.37 -4.10 4.59
CA SER A 642 13.73 -3.81 4.19
C SER A 642 13.85 -2.35 3.74
N ASP A 643 15.09 -1.84 3.71
CA ASP A 643 15.41 -0.46 3.31
C ASP A 643 15.15 -0.19 1.82
N SER A 644 14.95 -1.25 1.04
CA SER A 644 14.54 -1.11 -0.35
C SER A 644 13.07 -0.72 -0.42
N GLU A 645 12.77 0.38 -1.13
CA GLU A 645 11.41 0.78 -1.50
C GLU A 645 10.62 -0.32 -2.23
N LEU A 646 11.31 -1.38 -2.66
CA LEU A 646 10.82 -2.64 -3.20
C LEU A 646 11.86 -3.74 -2.90
N ALA A 647 11.65 -4.60 -1.90
CA ALA A 647 12.14 -5.98 -1.99
C ALA A 647 11.21 -6.92 -1.22
N GLY A 648 10.68 -7.90 -1.95
CA GLY A 648 10.25 -9.17 -1.38
C GLY A 648 8.90 -9.21 -0.66
N SER A 649 8.00 -8.24 -0.82
CA SER A 649 6.62 -8.48 -0.37
C SER A 649 6.11 -9.70 -1.13
N ALA A 650 5.84 -10.78 -0.41
CA ALA A 650 5.15 -11.92 -0.97
C ALA A 650 3.84 -11.41 -1.60
N ASN A 651 3.37 -12.12 -2.61
CA ASN A 651 2.05 -11.87 -3.15
C ASN A 651 1.15 -13.02 -2.74
N TYR A 652 -0.06 -12.70 -2.30
CA TYR A 652 -1.13 -13.68 -2.24
C TYR A 652 -1.68 -13.85 -3.66
N THR A 653 -1.50 -15.04 -4.24
CA THR A 653 -1.94 -15.35 -5.59
C THR A 653 -2.94 -16.49 -5.61
N PHE A 654 -3.92 -16.41 -6.52
CA PHE A 654 -4.85 -17.50 -6.76
C PHE A 654 -5.37 -17.47 -8.20
N ALA A 655 -5.72 -18.64 -8.71
CA ALA A 655 -6.38 -18.79 -10.00
C ALA A 655 -7.89 -18.89 -9.78
N GLN A 656 -8.65 -18.04 -10.47
CA GLN A 656 -10.10 -18.15 -10.49
C GLN A 656 -10.51 -19.03 -11.68
N ARG A 657 -11.30 -20.04 -11.37
CA ARG A 657 -11.87 -20.96 -12.38
C ARG A 657 -13.30 -20.57 -12.70
N LEU A 658 -13.76 -20.95 -13.89
CA LEU A 658 -15.17 -20.87 -14.21
C LEU A 658 -16.00 -21.73 -13.23
N PRO A 659 -17.21 -21.29 -12.85
CA PRO A 659 -18.14 -22.13 -12.11
C PRO A 659 -18.44 -23.44 -12.82
N GLU A 660 -18.98 -24.40 -12.07
CA GLU A 660 -19.47 -25.65 -12.66
C GLU A 660 -20.65 -25.39 -13.61
N ARG A 661 -20.66 -26.07 -14.75
CA ARG A 661 -21.71 -25.88 -15.78
C ARG A 661 -23.04 -26.43 -15.28
N ARG A 662 -24.09 -25.60 -15.38
CA ARG A 662 -25.48 -26.00 -15.24
C ARG A 662 -26.18 -25.86 -16.60
N GLY A 663 -26.75 -26.94 -17.11
CA GLY A 663 -27.39 -26.99 -18.43
C GLY A 663 -26.42 -27.34 -19.56
N ASP A 664 -26.95 -27.33 -20.79
CA ASP A 664 -26.22 -27.70 -21.99
C ASP A 664 -25.20 -26.65 -22.42
N ALA A 665 -24.12 -27.13 -23.04
CA ALA A 665 -23.14 -26.26 -23.67
C ALA A 665 -23.61 -25.79 -25.04
N TYR A 666 -23.55 -24.48 -25.26
CA TYR A 666 -23.70 -23.87 -26.57
C TYR A 666 -22.46 -24.16 -27.43
N ARG A 667 -22.69 -24.62 -28.67
CA ARG A 667 -21.64 -25.08 -29.59
C ARG A 667 -21.37 -24.14 -30.77
N GLY A 668 -22.20 -23.11 -30.94
CA GLY A 668 -22.01 -22.12 -32.00
C GLY A 668 -20.83 -21.19 -31.74
N LYS A 669 -20.51 -20.36 -32.72
CA LYS A 669 -19.44 -19.36 -32.58
C LYS A 669 -19.84 -18.25 -31.61
N VAL A 670 -18.86 -17.66 -30.92
CA VAL A 670 -19.09 -16.58 -29.96
C VAL A 670 -18.27 -15.36 -30.36
N VAL A 671 -18.96 -14.22 -30.49
CA VAL A 671 -18.38 -12.90 -30.75
C VAL A 671 -18.76 -11.98 -29.60
N VAL A 672 -17.86 -11.10 -29.19
CA VAL A 672 -18.12 -10.07 -28.17
C VAL A 672 -17.79 -8.70 -28.73
N LEU A 673 -18.75 -7.78 -28.66
CA LEU A 673 -18.55 -6.37 -29.03
C LEU A 673 -17.94 -5.63 -27.83
N ILE A 674 -16.80 -4.97 -28.02
CA ILE A 674 -16.07 -4.27 -26.95
C ILE A 674 -15.75 -2.83 -27.35
N ASN A 675 -15.59 -1.96 -26.35
CA ASN A 675 -15.08 -0.61 -26.52
C ASN A 675 -14.49 -0.08 -25.20
N GLU A 676 -14.07 1.18 -25.22
CA GLU A 676 -13.50 1.91 -24.08
C GLU A 676 -14.48 2.14 -22.90
N ASP A 677 -15.78 1.82 -23.05
CA ASP A 677 -16.73 1.82 -21.92
C ASP A 677 -16.66 0.53 -21.09
N ALA A 678 -16.06 -0.54 -21.63
CA ALA A 678 -15.85 -1.79 -20.89
C ALA A 678 -14.67 -1.64 -19.91
N ILE A 679 -14.97 -1.80 -18.62
CA ILE A 679 -14.03 -1.71 -17.50
C ILE A 679 -14.41 -2.76 -16.45
N SER A 680 -13.45 -3.22 -15.65
CA SER A 680 -13.71 -4.00 -14.43
C SER A 680 -14.49 -5.28 -14.75
N GLN A 681 -15.71 -5.45 -14.22
CA GLN A 681 -16.56 -6.60 -14.51
C GLN A 681 -16.76 -6.86 -16.02
N SER A 682 -16.82 -5.82 -16.86
CA SER A 682 -16.90 -6.01 -18.31
C SER A 682 -15.68 -6.74 -18.86
N GLU A 683 -14.48 -6.33 -18.44
CA GLU A 683 -13.22 -6.97 -18.86
C GLU A 683 -13.07 -8.37 -18.26
N HIS A 684 -13.52 -8.55 -17.02
CA HIS A 684 -13.57 -9.86 -16.39
C HIS A 684 -14.50 -10.84 -17.12
N THR A 685 -15.63 -10.34 -17.64
CA THR A 685 -16.55 -11.12 -18.48
C THR A 685 -15.86 -11.59 -19.76
N CYS A 686 -15.07 -10.72 -20.40
CA CYS A 686 -14.27 -11.10 -21.57
C CYS A 686 -13.27 -12.21 -21.23
N MET A 687 -12.58 -12.15 -20.09
CA MET A 687 -11.66 -13.21 -19.65
C MET A 687 -12.39 -14.54 -19.40
N PHE A 688 -13.59 -14.48 -18.82
CA PHE A 688 -14.44 -15.66 -18.64
C PHE A 688 -14.80 -16.32 -19.98
N PHE A 689 -15.14 -15.51 -20.99
CA PHE A 689 -15.49 -16.02 -22.32
C PHE A 689 -14.26 -16.54 -23.07
N GLU A 690 -13.11 -15.87 -22.94
CA GLU A 690 -11.81 -16.31 -23.48
C GLU A 690 -11.40 -17.67 -22.93
N ALA A 691 -11.64 -17.93 -21.64
CA ALA A 691 -11.36 -19.23 -21.03
C ALA A 691 -12.36 -20.32 -21.43
N ALA A 692 -13.62 -19.95 -21.64
CA ALA A 692 -14.68 -20.89 -22.01
C ALA A 692 -14.53 -21.38 -23.46
N THR A 693 -14.32 -20.47 -24.41
CA THR A 693 -14.41 -20.74 -25.84
C THR A 693 -13.42 -19.93 -26.67
N ASP A 694 -13.22 -20.34 -27.92
CA ASP A 694 -12.57 -19.55 -28.97
C ASP A 694 -13.47 -18.36 -29.34
N VAL A 695 -13.30 -17.25 -28.60
CA VAL A 695 -14.09 -16.02 -28.72
C VAL A 695 -13.40 -15.01 -29.64
N THR A 696 -14.18 -14.34 -30.47
CA THR A 696 -13.70 -13.19 -31.26
C THR A 696 -14.19 -11.89 -30.65
N PHE A 697 -13.27 -11.02 -30.25
CA PHE A 697 -13.55 -9.64 -29.85
C PHE A 697 -13.59 -8.70 -31.06
N VAL A 698 -14.63 -7.89 -31.17
CA VAL A 698 -14.85 -6.93 -32.27
C VAL A 698 -15.08 -5.54 -31.69
N GLY A 699 -14.36 -4.53 -32.17
CA GLY A 699 -14.53 -3.15 -31.71
C GLY A 699 -13.22 -2.42 -31.44
N THR A 700 -13.17 -1.67 -30.33
CA THR A 700 -11.99 -0.94 -29.85
C THR A 700 -11.48 -1.54 -28.53
N PRO A 701 -10.19 -1.31 -28.18
CA PRO A 701 -9.65 -1.78 -26.90
C PRO A 701 -10.46 -1.28 -25.71
N THR A 702 -10.58 -2.12 -24.68
CA THR A 702 -11.28 -1.78 -23.43
C THR A 702 -10.42 -0.87 -22.53
N THR A 703 -10.94 -0.55 -21.35
CA THR A 703 -10.31 0.41 -20.43
C THR A 703 -8.92 -0.02 -19.92
N GLY A 704 -8.73 -1.31 -19.66
CA GLY A 704 -7.54 -1.85 -19.01
C GLY A 704 -7.50 -1.57 -17.51
N ALA A 705 -8.61 -1.74 -16.82
CA ALA A 705 -8.70 -1.63 -15.37
C ALA A 705 -9.65 -2.67 -14.76
N ASN A 706 -9.07 -3.71 -14.15
CA ASN A 706 -9.80 -4.78 -13.49
C ASN A 706 -9.15 -5.09 -12.14
N GLY A 707 -9.92 -5.70 -11.24
CA GLY A 707 -9.60 -5.84 -9.83
C GLY A 707 -10.53 -4.99 -8.97
N ASP A 708 -10.67 -5.37 -7.70
CA ASP A 708 -11.63 -4.74 -6.82
C ASP A 708 -11.24 -3.31 -6.46
N VAL A 709 -12.23 -2.42 -6.43
CA VAL A 709 -12.06 -1.03 -6.03
C VAL A 709 -11.85 -0.98 -4.51
N THR A 710 -10.72 -0.40 -4.11
CA THR A 710 -10.31 -0.24 -2.72
C THR A 710 -10.30 1.23 -2.36
N PHE A 711 -10.81 1.58 -1.18
CA PHE A 711 -10.94 2.95 -0.72
C PHE A 711 -10.00 3.24 0.45
N MET A 712 -9.40 4.44 0.43
CA MET A 712 -8.76 5.07 1.58
C MET A 712 -9.42 6.43 1.84
N VAL A 713 -9.27 6.96 3.05
CA VAL A 713 -9.79 8.29 3.40
C VAL A 713 -8.64 9.22 3.78
N LEU A 714 -8.66 10.42 3.22
CA LEU A 714 -7.69 11.50 3.48
C LEU A 714 -8.36 12.66 4.24
N PRO A 715 -7.58 13.47 4.99
CA PRO A 715 -8.05 14.71 5.61
C PRO A 715 -8.94 15.58 4.70
N GLY A 716 -9.97 16.19 5.28
CA GLY A 716 -11.03 16.87 4.51
C GLY A 716 -12.09 15.92 3.94
N ASN A 717 -12.19 14.71 4.51
CA ASN A 717 -13.16 13.67 4.15
C ASN A 717 -13.11 13.25 2.68
N LEU A 718 -11.93 13.29 2.07
CA LEU A 718 -11.73 12.87 0.69
C LEU A 718 -11.57 11.35 0.65
N ALA A 719 -12.52 10.66 0.04
CA ALA A 719 -12.42 9.23 -0.19
C ALA A 719 -11.75 8.98 -1.55
N VAL A 720 -10.59 8.31 -1.53
CA VAL A 720 -9.77 8.04 -2.70
C VAL A 720 -9.83 6.56 -3.04
N SER A 721 -10.05 6.23 -4.30
CA SER A 721 -10.10 4.86 -4.79
C SER A 721 -8.89 4.46 -5.61
N PHE A 722 -8.56 3.16 -5.61
CA PHE A 722 -7.54 2.53 -6.45
C PHE A 722 -7.85 1.04 -6.65
N THR A 723 -7.18 0.38 -7.60
CA THR A 723 -7.31 -1.07 -7.81
C THR A 723 -6.57 -1.88 -6.75
N GLY A 724 -7.24 -2.79 -6.05
CA GLY A 724 -6.66 -3.60 -4.97
C GLY A 724 -6.06 -4.96 -5.38
N HIS A 725 -6.27 -5.41 -6.62
CA HIS A 725 -5.73 -6.67 -7.15
C HIS A 725 -5.06 -6.50 -8.50
N ASP A 726 -3.95 -7.21 -8.72
CA ASP A 726 -3.48 -7.52 -10.07
C ASP A 726 -4.32 -8.65 -10.66
N VAL A 727 -5.07 -8.35 -11.72
CA VAL A 727 -5.84 -9.31 -12.50
C VAL A 727 -5.20 -9.53 -13.86
N ARG A 728 -4.87 -10.79 -14.17
CA ARG A 728 -4.24 -11.20 -15.44
C ARG A 728 -5.08 -12.26 -16.16
N HIS A 729 -4.91 -12.31 -17.47
CA HIS A 729 -5.46 -13.38 -18.31
C HIS A 729 -5.03 -14.76 -17.78
N ALA A 730 -5.78 -15.82 -18.13
CA ALA A 730 -5.49 -17.18 -17.69
C ALA A 730 -4.08 -17.68 -18.09
N ASP A 731 -3.50 -17.10 -19.15
CA ASP A 731 -2.15 -17.37 -19.64
C ASP A 731 -1.06 -16.44 -19.04
N GLY A 732 -1.43 -15.56 -18.12
CA GLY A 732 -0.54 -14.62 -17.45
C GLY A 732 -0.31 -13.30 -18.18
N ARG A 733 -0.94 -13.04 -19.34
CA ARG A 733 -0.89 -11.72 -19.99
C ARG A 733 -1.45 -10.63 -19.09
N GLN A 734 -0.84 -9.44 -19.16
CA GLN A 734 -1.25 -8.25 -18.43
C GLN A 734 -2.56 -7.67 -19.00
N LEU A 735 -3.48 -7.28 -18.12
CA LEU A 735 -4.70 -6.56 -18.48
C LEU A 735 -4.60 -5.06 -18.13
N GLN A 736 -4.09 -4.72 -16.94
CA GLN A 736 -3.95 -3.33 -16.49
C GLN A 736 -3.12 -2.51 -17.49
N ARG A 737 -3.60 -1.32 -17.84
CA ARG A 737 -2.99 -0.42 -18.85
C ARG A 737 -2.95 -0.97 -20.29
N VAL A 738 -3.59 -2.11 -20.56
CA VAL A 738 -3.66 -2.71 -21.90
C VAL A 738 -5.13 -2.80 -22.33
N GLY A 739 -5.96 -3.42 -21.50
CA GLY A 739 -7.33 -3.80 -21.83
C GLY A 739 -7.40 -5.02 -22.75
N ILE A 740 -8.60 -5.57 -22.91
CA ILE A 740 -8.92 -6.58 -23.91
C ILE A 740 -8.74 -5.96 -25.30
N GLN A 741 -7.91 -6.60 -26.12
CA GLN A 741 -7.65 -6.16 -27.48
C GLN A 741 -8.67 -6.80 -28.44
N PRO A 742 -9.21 -6.06 -29.41
CA PRO A 742 -10.10 -6.61 -30.42
C PRO A 742 -9.32 -7.48 -31.41
N ASN A 743 -9.84 -8.66 -31.76
CA ASN A 743 -9.36 -9.45 -32.88
C ASN A 743 -9.70 -8.78 -34.22
N VAL A 744 -10.87 -8.11 -34.28
CA VAL A 744 -11.31 -7.31 -35.42
C VAL A 744 -11.49 -5.86 -34.96
N ARG A 745 -10.50 -5.02 -35.27
CA ARG A 745 -10.55 -3.60 -34.90
C ARG A 745 -11.52 -2.84 -35.79
N VAL A 746 -12.53 -2.24 -35.18
CA VAL A 746 -13.52 -1.37 -35.84
C VAL A 746 -14.00 -0.33 -34.84
N ALA A 747 -14.15 0.91 -35.28
CA ALA A 747 -14.67 2.00 -34.46
C ALA A 747 -15.80 2.69 -35.23
N PRO A 748 -16.79 3.29 -34.53
CA PRO A 748 -17.76 4.15 -35.18
C PRO A 748 -17.08 5.30 -35.93
N THR A 749 -17.62 5.64 -37.09
CA THR A 749 -17.26 6.81 -37.89
C THR A 749 -18.23 7.95 -37.61
N ILE A 750 -17.84 9.19 -37.84
CA ILE A 750 -18.74 10.35 -37.68
C ILE A 750 -19.97 10.20 -38.57
N LYS A 751 -19.76 9.73 -39.82
CA LYS A 751 -20.84 9.43 -40.76
C LYS A 751 -21.76 8.33 -40.26
N GLY A 752 -21.21 7.26 -39.67
CA GLY A 752 -21.96 6.15 -39.09
C GLY A 752 -22.84 6.62 -37.94
N VAL A 753 -22.27 7.41 -37.02
CA VAL A 753 -22.97 8.02 -35.88
C VAL A 753 -24.11 8.92 -36.38
N ALA A 754 -23.84 9.82 -37.33
CA ALA A 754 -24.85 10.71 -37.91
C ALA A 754 -26.00 9.96 -38.60
N ALA A 755 -25.69 8.80 -39.19
CA ALA A 755 -26.67 7.94 -39.87
C ALA A 755 -27.36 6.93 -38.94
N GLY A 756 -27.06 6.93 -37.63
CA GLY A 756 -27.61 5.98 -36.66
C GLY A 756 -27.20 4.53 -36.88
N ARG A 757 -26.05 4.28 -37.53
CA ARG A 757 -25.55 2.93 -37.81
C ARG A 757 -24.74 2.37 -36.66
N ASP A 758 -24.82 1.05 -36.48
CA ASP A 758 -23.97 0.30 -35.57
C ASP A 758 -22.89 -0.45 -36.36
N GLU A 759 -21.85 0.27 -36.77
CA GLU A 759 -20.77 -0.25 -37.62
C GLU A 759 -19.97 -1.38 -36.94
N VAL A 760 -19.97 -1.43 -35.60
CA VAL A 760 -19.29 -2.50 -34.84
C VAL A 760 -20.10 -3.79 -34.92
N LEU A 761 -21.43 -3.71 -34.75
CA LEU A 761 -22.33 -4.86 -34.94
C LEU A 761 -22.33 -5.33 -36.40
N GLU A 762 -22.39 -4.41 -37.37
CA GLU A 762 -22.30 -4.73 -38.80
C GLU A 762 -21.00 -5.49 -39.13
N ALA A 763 -19.87 -5.06 -38.57
CA ALA A 763 -18.58 -5.73 -38.73
C ALA A 763 -18.56 -7.14 -38.10
N ALA A 764 -19.19 -7.32 -36.94
CA ALA A 764 -19.32 -8.63 -36.30
C ALA A 764 -20.14 -9.61 -37.15
N VAL A 765 -21.29 -9.17 -37.68
CA VAL A 765 -22.12 -9.96 -38.60
C VAL A 765 -21.33 -10.34 -39.86
N LYS A 766 -20.61 -9.39 -40.45
CA LYS A 766 -19.76 -9.62 -41.63
C LYS A 766 -18.64 -10.63 -41.34
N HIS A 767 -17.99 -10.54 -40.18
CA HIS A 767 -16.96 -11.48 -39.76
C HIS A 767 -17.51 -12.91 -39.61
N LEU A 768 -18.68 -13.04 -38.98
CA LEU A 768 -19.36 -14.34 -38.83
C LEU A 768 -19.76 -14.94 -40.17
N GLN A 769 -20.31 -14.15 -41.10
CA GLN A 769 -20.63 -14.62 -42.45
C GLN A 769 -19.41 -15.20 -43.17
N GLY A 770 -18.27 -14.47 -43.16
CA GLY A 770 -17.06 -14.92 -43.84
C GLY A 770 -16.34 -16.09 -43.15
N SER A 771 -16.57 -16.33 -41.86
CA SER A 771 -15.97 -17.45 -41.11
C SER A 771 -16.81 -18.72 -41.20
N LEU A 772 -18.14 -18.60 -41.21
CA LEU A 772 -19.06 -19.72 -41.34
C LEU A 772 -19.21 -20.21 -42.78
N SER A 773 -18.98 -19.35 -43.78
CA SER A 773 -19.00 -19.74 -45.20
C SER A 773 -17.76 -20.51 -45.67
N LYS A 774 -16.75 -20.70 -44.81
CA LYS A 774 -15.49 -21.40 -45.10
C LYS A 774 -15.45 -22.84 -44.56
N LYS A 775 -16.57 -23.33 -44.04
CA LYS A 775 -16.82 -24.75 -43.74
C LYS A 775 -17.78 -25.31 -44.77
#